data_AF-A0A7W0ZUJ2-F1
#
_entry.id   AF-A0A7W0ZUJ2-F1
#
_cell.length_a   1.000
_cell.length_b   1.000
_cell.length_c   1.000
_cell.angle_alpha   90.00
_cell.angle_beta   90.00
_cell.angle_gamma   90.00
#
_symmetry.space_group_name_H-M   'P 1'
#
loop_
_entity.id
_entity.type
_entity.pdbx_description
1 polymer ?
#
loop_
_entity_poly.entity_id
_entity_poly.type
_entity_poly.pdbx_seq_one_letter_code
_entity_poly.pdbx_strand_id
1 'polypeptide(L)'
;MSTLQSNTAHRVSGSGSGCGGCGFEPIPGGFAPAKREVNAGQVRVSQTALAKIAADPASIIGGLVGTTGSTPGVIEFPVPASCGGSTEICCVNGAPSPTCGPLEIDLVKRATDPARLVLTPVQGASRLDITVRARVKTKMDLKVKTSGITCDVDLDTTRGSSPDILITTQMGFPQDATTGTTRIAAQGSTVTLQNEDIQLSGGITCSIAGAFIGTVRGLLEDQVAGILEDQINEATCKACESGQVAECGSSFATACTDKVCQVTDRCLQEVGMTGRARGSSLFASLSPGTTGALDLYEVLGGYADTNNGGIALGMLGGMQPGGADRDRCGPRGVEPMDPGTLPQSAFFAGNVRPDNNVPFDVAIGLHKWQLGAFAYAGYDGGLLCLTIGNDTVAQLSTDTLALLSRSLGKLVDTNAPMAVGLRPQSQPTITLGKNTFMTDAMMNVTLLEPLLDINFKAMEIDFFASIDDQYVRVFTVVSDVHLPVGLQVTGMGELQPVIGDVEDAFTNVSVKNSEAITETPADLANLFPNLLGLVLPQLSGGLSPISLPAIGGLNLAVVDITAVDNDNFLAIFANLVTALPARPVVTDVRLAGVAEPATAIAKDPSQWKANRPPSVTLDFGAALNHEWSIKVDDGAWSPWSANRRPTLSRGVFWIPGQHKIEVRAREIGKPETIDTTPELIEVVLGTDVDLPTGRFIAKTENGFHGQSGSSGCACNTGGGAGGAAPFALVFLMIVLPMRRVRRTARRLASQAARLGAVVWIAALMSLPGCSCGDAPCGDVDCLPGEVPTGSLGRYTSIAGDDDRVIIATYDQGLGDLVAIDVTDPAKPKYVAVDGVPDITPVYDPGTYRGGIEDAGENVGTWTSVAMSENLAKIAYQDRDNTQLKYAYEKKAGEWASYVVDPSNGEDIGSHASITIDGTNHPAIAYLSIGNDDGAGHRFTELRIARAEVVNPDDPSEWDIVTITKANGTCAGLCSASTVCVAGAMATDPQRCAATTTDCTETCGDGTACVAGTCADVFDKPATAQLASGTGLFVNLLLLPDGRLAAVYYDRNKRALVLAAENAVGTNAFTETVLDAVTPGDRGMWASAVVDGSGTIHVAYQDALGDQLLYTQWSGSVTTPEVVDDGQRPGDRTHNVGAASAIYVVNGAPVIAYQDGLKADVYLASKSGATWTKNPIAATPLLDGFSIAATTGHGSPYVAWGALDPSATPLGSVVVQTP
;
A
#
# COMPACT_ATOMS: atom_id res chain seq x y z
N MET A 1 -5.28 29.37 -16.19
CA MET A 1 -5.27 30.35 -15.07
C MET A 1 -4.77 29.72 -13.77
N SER A 2 -5.12 28.47 -13.45
CA SER A 2 -4.41 27.68 -12.41
C SER A 2 -2.89 27.81 -12.48
N THR A 3 -2.29 27.65 -13.67
CA THR A 3 -0.84 27.79 -13.92
C THR A 3 -0.27 29.17 -13.54
N LEU A 4 -1.07 30.24 -13.66
CA LEU A 4 -0.67 31.59 -13.24
C LEU A 4 -0.67 31.73 -11.71
N GLN A 5 -1.59 31.05 -11.02
CA GLN A 5 -1.67 31.07 -9.55
C GLN A 5 -0.61 30.16 -8.91
N SER A 6 -0.27 29.01 -9.50
CA SER A 6 0.83 28.17 -9.01
C SER A 6 2.19 28.87 -9.17
N ASN A 7 2.48 29.41 -10.36
CA ASN A 7 3.75 30.08 -10.65
C ASN A 7 4.00 31.33 -9.78
N THR A 8 2.94 32.05 -9.40
CA THR A 8 3.05 33.22 -8.50
C THR A 8 3.19 32.80 -7.04
N ALA A 9 2.43 31.79 -6.57
CA ALA A 9 2.57 31.26 -5.21
C ALA A 9 3.99 30.74 -4.91
N HIS A 10 4.56 29.91 -5.81
CA HIS A 10 5.90 29.32 -5.63
C HIS A 10 7.05 30.34 -5.64
N ARG A 11 6.83 31.59 -6.09
CA ARG A 11 7.85 32.66 -6.05
C ARG A 11 7.80 33.51 -4.78
N VAL A 12 6.65 33.58 -4.08
CA VAL A 12 6.50 34.39 -2.86
C VAL A 12 6.81 33.59 -1.59
N SER A 13 6.57 32.27 -1.60
CA SER A 13 6.98 31.36 -0.52
C SER A 13 8.24 30.59 -0.87
N GLY A 14 9.30 30.70 -0.05
CA GLY A 14 10.59 30.01 -0.23
C GLY A 14 10.59 28.52 0.09
N SER A 15 9.50 27.81 -0.23
CA SER A 15 9.27 26.38 0.03
C SER A 15 8.79 25.72 -1.25
N GLY A 16 9.65 24.92 -1.88
CA GLY A 16 9.39 24.30 -3.18
C GLY A 16 8.38 23.16 -3.09
N SER A 17 7.45 23.10 -4.05
CA SER A 17 6.51 21.98 -4.22
C SER A 17 5.80 22.02 -5.58
N GLY A 18 6.52 22.37 -6.66
CA GLY A 18 5.95 22.53 -8.01
C GLY A 18 5.03 21.37 -8.43
N CYS A 19 3.72 21.64 -8.53
CA CYS A 19 2.65 20.68 -8.82
C CYS A 19 2.58 19.41 -7.94
N GLY A 20 3.26 19.37 -6.79
CA GLY A 20 3.37 18.17 -5.94
C GLY A 20 2.04 17.62 -5.42
N GLY A 21 1.03 18.48 -5.27
CA GLY A 21 -0.33 18.09 -4.88
C GLY A 21 -1.19 17.45 -5.98
N CYS A 22 -0.67 17.28 -7.20
CA CYS A 22 -1.42 16.72 -8.33
C CYS A 22 -1.01 15.30 -8.74
N GLY A 23 0.03 14.71 -8.14
CA GLY A 23 0.47 13.33 -8.46
C GLY A 23 1.13 13.14 -9.83
N PHE A 24 1.64 14.22 -10.45
CA PHE A 24 2.37 14.19 -11.73
C PHE A 24 3.85 14.56 -11.52
N GLU A 25 4.77 13.76 -12.06
CA GLU A 25 6.22 14.07 -12.13
C GLU A 25 6.62 14.59 -13.53
N PRO A 26 7.78 15.26 -13.70
CA PRO A 26 8.27 15.65 -15.02
C PRO A 26 8.54 14.45 -15.93
N ILE A 27 8.02 14.46 -17.16
CA ILE A 27 8.23 13.37 -18.13
C ILE A 27 9.73 13.30 -18.50
N PRO A 28 10.41 12.14 -18.34
CA PRO A 28 11.82 11.99 -18.71
C PRO A 28 12.05 12.26 -20.22
N GLY A 29 12.87 13.27 -20.53
CA GLY A 29 13.07 13.75 -21.91
C GLY A 29 11.92 14.59 -22.50
N GLY A 30 10.79 14.67 -21.80
CA GLY A 30 9.61 15.44 -22.18
C GLY A 30 8.75 14.79 -23.27
N PHE A 31 7.46 15.16 -23.29
CA PHE A 31 6.49 14.53 -24.20
C PHE A 31 6.87 14.75 -25.68
N ALA A 32 6.85 13.66 -26.46
CA ALA A 32 7.33 13.64 -27.85
C ALA A 32 6.49 14.56 -28.76
N PRO A 33 7.10 15.50 -29.53
CA PRO A 33 6.34 16.44 -30.37
C PRO A 33 5.49 15.76 -31.45
N ALA A 34 5.96 14.64 -32.01
CA ALA A 34 5.25 13.85 -33.02
C ALA A 34 4.15 12.92 -32.46
N LYS A 35 3.70 13.16 -31.21
CA LYS A 35 2.60 12.46 -30.53
C LYS A 35 1.54 13.44 -29.99
N ARG A 36 1.62 14.72 -30.38
CA ARG A 36 0.76 15.81 -29.90
C ARG A 36 -0.29 16.14 -30.96
N GLU A 37 -1.54 15.81 -30.70
CA GLU A 37 -2.65 16.05 -31.63
C GLU A 37 -3.29 17.43 -31.43
N VAL A 38 -3.55 18.09 -32.55
CA VAL A 38 -4.02 19.47 -32.60
C VAL A 38 -5.54 19.50 -32.42
N ASN A 39 -6.02 20.32 -31.46
CA ASN A 39 -7.43 20.49 -31.08
C ASN A 39 -8.06 19.29 -30.37
N ALA A 40 -7.24 18.43 -29.75
CA ALA A 40 -7.69 17.29 -28.94
C ALA A 40 -8.44 17.75 -27.69
N GLY A 41 -7.94 18.79 -27.01
CA GLY A 41 -8.71 19.62 -26.08
C GLY A 41 -9.14 20.94 -26.74
N GLN A 42 -10.27 21.50 -26.31
CA GLN A 42 -10.77 22.82 -26.75
C GLN A 42 -11.45 23.54 -25.58
N VAL A 43 -11.23 24.86 -25.45
CA VAL A 43 -11.73 25.67 -24.33
C VAL A 43 -12.37 26.96 -24.83
N ARG A 44 -13.53 27.30 -24.26
CA ARG A 44 -14.24 28.55 -24.51
C ARG A 44 -14.38 29.36 -23.22
N VAL A 45 -13.98 30.62 -23.27
CA VAL A 45 -14.30 31.66 -22.27
C VAL A 45 -15.22 32.68 -22.95
N SER A 46 -16.48 32.73 -22.54
CA SER A 46 -17.51 33.55 -23.18
C SER A 46 -17.43 35.04 -22.79
N GLN A 47 -18.20 35.88 -23.48
CA GLN A 47 -18.30 37.30 -23.13
C GLN A 47 -18.80 37.54 -21.70
N THR A 48 -19.72 36.71 -21.19
CA THR A 48 -20.24 36.86 -19.81
C THR A 48 -19.20 36.41 -18.78
N ALA A 49 -18.36 35.43 -19.11
CA ALA A 49 -17.23 35.04 -18.27
C ALA A 49 -16.25 36.19 -18.09
N LEU A 50 -15.82 36.82 -19.19
CA LEU A 50 -14.90 37.97 -19.13
C LEU A 50 -15.51 39.16 -18.38
N ALA A 51 -16.82 39.39 -18.51
CA ALA A 51 -17.51 40.43 -17.75
C ALA A 51 -17.59 40.14 -16.25
N LYS A 52 -17.75 38.87 -15.85
CA LYS A 52 -17.71 38.42 -14.44
C LYS A 52 -16.30 38.48 -13.85
N ILE A 53 -15.30 38.01 -14.59
CA ILE A 53 -13.88 38.13 -14.25
C ILE A 53 -13.52 39.62 -14.06
N ALA A 54 -13.96 40.50 -14.96
CA ALA A 54 -13.74 41.94 -14.85
C ALA A 54 -14.51 42.64 -13.70
N ALA A 55 -15.42 41.95 -13.00
CA ALA A 55 -16.24 42.54 -11.93
C ALA A 55 -15.51 42.65 -10.59
N ASP A 56 -14.60 41.72 -10.28
CA ASP A 56 -13.67 41.83 -9.14
C ASP A 56 -12.22 42.03 -9.67
N PRO A 57 -11.75 43.28 -9.80
CA PRO A 57 -10.38 43.56 -10.20
C PRO A 57 -9.36 43.17 -9.12
N ALA A 58 -9.77 43.10 -7.85
CA ALA A 58 -8.86 43.03 -6.71
C ALA A 58 -8.45 41.60 -6.39
N SER A 59 -9.36 40.63 -6.50
CA SER A 59 -9.03 39.20 -6.40
C SER A 59 -7.99 38.78 -7.45
N ILE A 60 -8.11 39.30 -8.67
CA ILE A 60 -7.24 38.97 -9.81
C ILE A 60 -5.88 39.68 -9.68
N ILE A 61 -5.88 41.01 -9.49
CA ILE A 61 -4.64 41.78 -9.47
C ILE A 61 -3.84 41.50 -8.18
N GLY A 62 -4.51 41.28 -7.04
CA GLY A 62 -3.84 40.92 -5.78
C GLY A 62 -3.08 39.59 -5.88
N GLY A 63 -3.68 38.58 -6.53
CA GLY A 63 -3.03 37.29 -6.76
C GLY A 63 -1.84 37.36 -7.73
N LEU A 64 -1.91 38.20 -8.76
CA LEU A 64 -0.81 38.42 -9.71
C LEU A 64 0.37 39.20 -9.12
N VAL A 65 0.11 40.07 -8.13
CA VAL A 65 1.08 41.03 -7.57
C VAL A 65 1.60 40.60 -6.19
N GLY A 66 1.09 39.49 -5.62
CA GLY A 66 1.71 38.79 -4.48
C GLY A 66 1.70 39.55 -3.14
N THR A 67 0.68 40.37 -2.87
CA THR A 67 0.68 41.34 -1.74
C THR A 67 -0.58 41.27 -0.87
N THR A 68 -0.39 41.42 0.45
CA THR A 68 -1.42 41.25 1.48
C THR A 68 -2.00 42.58 1.97
N GLY A 69 -2.87 43.19 1.16
CA GLY A 69 -3.63 44.38 1.58
C GLY A 69 -4.59 44.07 2.75
N SER A 70 -4.53 44.85 3.83
CA SER A 70 -5.41 44.67 5.01
C SER A 70 -6.84 45.20 4.80
N THR A 71 -7.21 45.56 3.57
CA THR A 71 -8.51 46.18 3.24
C THR A 71 -8.98 45.66 1.89
N PRO A 72 -10.16 45.02 1.81
CA PRO A 72 -10.69 44.50 0.55
C PRO A 72 -10.76 45.58 -0.55
N GLY A 73 -10.21 45.26 -1.73
CA GLY A 73 -10.17 46.19 -2.87
C GLY A 73 -9.00 47.18 -2.89
N VAL A 74 -8.06 47.10 -1.93
CA VAL A 74 -6.85 47.94 -1.88
C VAL A 74 -5.61 47.05 -1.81
N ILE A 75 -4.65 47.28 -2.70
CA ILE A 75 -3.41 46.50 -2.84
C ILE A 75 -2.21 47.36 -2.43
N GLU A 76 -1.23 46.80 -1.72
CA GLU A 76 -0.01 47.51 -1.31
C GLU A 76 1.21 46.98 -2.05
N PHE A 77 1.61 47.66 -3.12
CA PHE A 77 2.72 47.24 -3.98
C PHE A 77 4.07 47.80 -3.46
N PRO A 78 5.01 46.94 -3.02
CA PRO A 78 6.37 47.38 -2.71
C PRO A 78 7.11 47.72 -3.99
N VAL A 79 7.54 48.98 -4.15
CA VAL A 79 8.27 49.43 -5.35
C VAL A 79 9.68 48.82 -5.34
N PRO A 80 10.08 48.04 -6.36
CA PRO A 80 11.42 47.46 -6.41
C PRO A 80 12.52 48.53 -6.45
N ALA A 81 13.59 48.32 -5.69
CA ALA A 81 14.73 49.23 -5.68
C ALA A 81 15.64 49.00 -6.89
N SER A 82 15.82 50.04 -7.71
CA SER A 82 16.68 50.03 -8.89
C SER A 82 17.85 50.99 -8.68
N CYS A 83 19.02 50.43 -8.33
CA CYS A 83 20.17 51.21 -7.85
C CYS A 83 21.32 51.35 -8.88
N GLY A 84 21.05 51.13 -10.17
CA GLY A 84 22.04 51.18 -11.23
C GLY A 84 21.62 52.03 -12.43
N GLY A 85 22.60 52.71 -13.06
CA GLY A 85 22.39 53.55 -14.23
C GLY A 85 22.49 55.05 -13.95
N SER A 86 21.94 55.87 -14.85
CA SER A 86 21.88 57.34 -14.72
C SER A 86 20.69 57.84 -13.89
N THR A 87 19.77 56.93 -13.56
CA THR A 87 18.60 57.16 -12.71
C THR A 87 18.45 55.99 -11.74
N GLU A 88 18.38 56.28 -10.44
CA GLU A 88 18.15 55.32 -9.35
C GLU A 88 16.75 55.56 -8.75
N ILE A 89 16.03 54.51 -8.35
CA ILE A 89 14.71 54.58 -7.70
C ILE A 89 14.68 53.68 -6.46
N CYS A 90 14.11 54.19 -5.37
CA CYS A 90 14.10 53.57 -4.05
C CYS A 90 15.50 53.19 -3.54
N CYS A 91 16.51 54.01 -3.89
CA CYS A 91 17.89 53.81 -3.46
C CYS A 91 18.48 55.06 -2.83
N VAL A 92 19.38 54.84 -1.87
CA VAL A 92 20.19 55.88 -1.24
C VAL A 92 21.65 55.42 -1.31
N ASN A 93 22.52 56.26 -1.89
CA ASN A 93 23.94 55.96 -2.10
C ASN A 93 24.21 54.65 -2.89
N GLY A 94 23.34 54.28 -3.84
CA GLY A 94 23.46 53.05 -4.63
C GLY A 94 23.05 51.76 -3.91
N ALA A 95 22.42 51.84 -2.73
CA ALA A 95 21.85 50.71 -2.01
C ALA A 95 20.32 50.87 -1.84
N PRO A 96 19.54 49.77 -1.78
CA PRO A 96 18.09 49.82 -1.55
C PRO A 96 17.71 50.57 -0.26
N SER A 97 16.67 51.38 -0.34
CA SER A 97 16.17 52.19 0.78
C SER A 97 15.01 51.49 1.50
N PRO A 98 15.09 51.25 2.82
CA PRO A 98 14.00 50.68 3.60
C PRO A 98 12.83 51.66 3.85
N THR A 99 12.93 52.91 3.41
CA THR A 99 11.92 53.96 3.58
C THR A 99 11.46 54.50 2.22
N CYS A 100 10.92 53.62 1.37
CA CYS A 100 10.45 53.96 0.03
C CYS A 100 9.17 53.16 -0.30
N GLY A 101 8.10 53.84 -0.74
CA GLY A 101 6.81 53.19 -0.95
C GLY A 101 6.20 52.64 0.35
N PRO A 102 5.35 51.59 0.30
CA PRO A 102 4.75 51.02 -0.90
C PRO A 102 3.83 52.02 -1.62
N LEU A 103 3.38 51.63 -2.82
CA LEU A 103 2.22 52.26 -3.47
C LEU A 103 0.94 51.59 -2.96
N GLU A 104 -0.01 52.38 -2.47
CA GLU A 104 -1.37 51.94 -2.19
C GLU A 104 -2.21 52.11 -3.46
N ILE A 105 -2.70 51.00 -4.00
CA ILE A 105 -3.45 50.89 -5.25
C ILE A 105 -4.91 50.58 -4.88
N ASP A 106 -5.75 51.61 -4.84
CA ASP A 106 -7.18 51.50 -4.55
C ASP A 106 -7.96 51.18 -5.84
N LEU A 107 -8.48 49.95 -5.91
CA LEU A 107 -9.33 49.42 -6.97
C LEU A 107 -10.83 49.44 -6.61
N VAL A 108 -11.23 50.08 -5.50
CA VAL A 108 -12.60 50.05 -4.98
C VAL A 108 -13.57 50.83 -5.87
N LYS A 109 -14.61 50.13 -6.32
CA LYS A 109 -15.79 50.61 -7.06
C LYS A 109 -16.63 51.66 -6.33
N ARG A 110 -16.41 52.98 -6.45
CA ARG A 110 -17.40 53.98 -5.97
C ARG A 110 -18.56 54.12 -6.95
N ALA A 111 -19.72 54.61 -6.48
CA ALA A 111 -20.96 54.64 -7.24
C ALA A 111 -20.92 55.44 -8.56
N THR A 112 -19.98 56.38 -8.69
CA THR A 112 -19.75 57.22 -9.88
C THR A 112 -18.60 56.74 -10.77
N ASP A 113 -17.87 55.72 -10.36
CA ASP A 113 -16.62 55.32 -11.03
C ASP A 113 -16.88 54.42 -12.25
N PRO A 114 -16.04 54.51 -13.29
CA PRO A 114 -16.03 53.55 -14.39
C PRO A 114 -15.67 52.13 -13.94
N ALA A 115 -15.80 51.15 -14.83
CA ALA A 115 -15.32 49.80 -14.57
C ALA A 115 -13.80 49.78 -14.30
N ARG A 116 -13.40 49.16 -13.19
CA ARG A 116 -12.03 49.15 -12.66
C ARG A 116 -11.10 48.18 -13.37
N LEU A 117 -11.66 47.11 -13.94
CA LEU A 117 -11.05 46.26 -14.94
C LEU A 117 -12.02 46.16 -16.11
N VAL A 118 -11.49 46.16 -17.34
CA VAL A 118 -12.22 45.91 -18.57
C VAL A 118 -11.38 44.96 -19.42
N LEU A 119 -12.02 43.91 -19.92
CA LEU A 119 -11.43 42.85 -20.75
C LEU A 119 -12.15 42.87 -22.10
N THR A 120 -11.44 43.23 -23.19
CA THR A 120 -12.03 43.48 -24.50
C THR A 120 -11.42 42.57 -25.58
N PRO A 121 -12.06 41.44 -25.94
CA PRO A 121 -11.60 40.61 -27.04
C PRO A 121 -11.73 41.32 -28.38
N VAL A 122 -10.64 41.35 -29.15
CA VAL A 122 -10.56 42.02 -30.43
C VAL A 122 -10.90 41.03 -31.53
N GLN A 123 -12.06 41.21 -32.16
CA GLN A 123 -12.66 40.24 -33.09
C GLN A 123 -11.69 39.85 -34.22
N GLY A 124 -11.30 38.57 -34.27
CA GLY A 124 -10.43 38.00 -35.32
C GLY A 124 -8.95 38.40 -35.24
N ALA A 125 -8.48 38.91 -34.09
CA ALA A 125 -7.09 39.36 -33.91
C ALA A 125 -6.27 38.53 -32.90
N SER A 126 -6.84 37.44 -32.36
CA SER A 126 -6.22 36.58 -31.32
C SER A 126 -5.68 37.40 -30.12
N ARG A 127 -6.42 38.44 -29.70
CA ARG A 127 -5.95 39.47 -28.78
C ARG A 127 -7.03 39.96 -27.82
N LEU A 128 -6.67 40.05 -26.55
CA LEU A 128 -7.47 40.61 -25.46
C LEU A 128 -6.87 41.96 -25.04
N ASP A 129 -7.59 43.05 -25.29
CA ASP A 129 -7.21 44.37 -24.79
C ASP A 129 -7.66 44.52 -23.34
N ILE A 130 -6.71 44.66 -22.43
CA ILE A 130 -6.91 44.76 -20.99
C ILE A 130 -6.79 46.24 -20.58
N THR A 131 -7.68 46.69 -19.71
CA THR A 131 -7.66 48.05 -19.18
C THR A 131 -7.99 48.04 -17.70
N VAL A 132 -7.03 48.47 -16.88
CA VAL A 132 -7.17 48.67 -15.42
C VAL A 132 -7.28 50.16 -15.12
N ARG A 133 -8.12 50.50 -14.15
CA ARG A 133 -8.26 51.86 -13.59
C ARG A 133 -8.01 51.80 -12.10
N ALA A 134 -6.87 52.28 -11.66
CA ALA A 134 -6.53 52.36 -10.24
C ALA A 134 -6.51 53.81 -9.78
N ARG A 135 -6.62 54.04 -8.47
CA ARG A 135 -6.18 55.30 -7.86
C ARG A 135 -4.98 54.95 -7.00
N VAL A 136 -3.86 55.62 -7.24
CA VAL A 136 -2.56 55.21 -6.70
C VAL A 136 -1.99 56.34 -5.88
N LYS A 137 -1.50 56.02 -4.68
CA LYS A 137 -0.75 56.96 -3.85
C LYS A 137 0.46 56.30 -3.18
N THR A 138 1.48 57.09 -2.86
CA THR A 138 2.57 56.67 -1.96
C THR A 138 2.11 56.58 -0.51
N LYS A 139 2.54 55.53 0.21
CA LYS A 139 2.53 55.53 1.69
C LYS A 139 3.78 56.20 2.29
N MET A 140 4.90 56.16 1.56
CA MET A 140 6.10 56.97 1.81
C MET A 140 6.69 57.40 0.46
N ASP A 141 7.18 58.64 0.35
CA ASP A 141 7.75 59.23 -0.87
C ASP A 141 8.75 58.29 -1.57
N LEU A 142 8.64 58.16 -2.89
CA LEU A 142 9.62 57.41 -3.68
C LEU A 142 10.92 58.20 -3.78
N LYS A 143 12.04 57.61 -3.35
CA LYS A 143 13.37 58.21 -3.48
C LYS A 143 13.86 58.07 -4.93
N VAL A 144 13.71 59.10 -5.74
CA VAL A 144 14.12 59.10 -7.16
C VAL A 144 15.32 60.01 -7.36
N LYS A 145 16.40 59.48 -7.93
CA LYS A 145 17.62 60.22 -8.24
C LYS A 145 17.91 60.12 -9.72
N THR A 146 17.85 61.23 -10.46
CA THR A 146 18.25 61.26 -11.88
C THR A 146 19.24 62.38 -12.15
N SER A 147 20.22 62.13 -13.03
CA SER A 147 21.25 63.11 -13.42
C SER A 147 22.01 63.73 -12.23
N GLY A 148 22.15 62.97 -11.14
CA GLY A 148 22.80 63.38 -9.88
C GLY A 148 21.92 64.16 -8.90
N ILE A 149 20.66 64.45 -9.23
CA ILE A 149 19.69 65.12 -8.34
C ILE A 149 18.79 64.07 -7.71
N THR A 150 18.82 63.94 -6.38
CA THR A 150 17.86 63.13 -5.61
C THR A 150 16.69 63.99 -5.15
N CYS A 151 15.47 63.53 -5.44
CA CYS A 151 14.22 64.11 -4.97
C CYS A 151 13.33 63.04 -4.34
N ASP A 152 12.46 63.50 -3.46
CA ASP A 152 11.44 62.69 -2.81
C ASP A 152 10.14 62.89 -3.60
N VAL A 153 9.54 61.79 -4.08
CA VAL A 153 8.40 61.82 -5.02
C VAL A 153 7.17 61.27 -4.32
N ASP A 154 6.27 62.17 -3.93
CA ASP A 154 4.96 61.85 -3.39
C ASP A 154 3.95 61.79 -4.55
N LEU A 155 3.54 60.57 -4.91
CA LEU A 155 2.53 60.27 -5.92
C LEU A 155 1.17 60.16 -5.25
N ASP A 156 0.14 60.81 -5.79
CA ASP A 156 -1.24 60.68 -5.32
C ASP A 156 -2.18 61.16 -6.42
N THR A 157 -2.75 60.21 -7.13
CA THR A 157 -3.51 60.47 -8.36
C THR A 157 -4.86 61.14 -8.05
N THR A 158 -5.28 61.21 -6.78
CA THR A 158 -6.52 61.89 -6.38
C THR A 158 -6.41 63.43 -6.44
N ARG A 159 -5.20 63.96 -6.69
CA ARG A 159 -4.91 65.39 -6.90
C ARG A 159 -5.19 65.85 -8.34
N GLY A 160 -5.13 64.93 -9.31
CA GLY A 160 -5.33 65.21 -10.72
C GLY A 160 -6.78 65.53 -11.11
N SER A 161 -6.95 65.99 -12.36
CA SER A 161 -8.26 66.26 -12.96
C SER A 161 -9.06 64.99 -13.31
N SER A 162 -8.37 63.84 -13.40
CA SER A 162 -8.94 62.50 -13.34
C SER A 162 -8.29 61.80 -12.16
N PRO A 163 -9.04 61.32 -11.15
CA PRO A 163 -8.43 60.68 -9.99
C PRO A 163 -7.83 59.30 -10.35
N ASP A 164 -8.38 58.66 -11.39
CA ASP A 164 -7.98 57.34 -11.88
C ASP A 164 -6.80 57.45 -12.87
N ILE A 165 -5.76 56.64 -12.65
CA ILE A 165 -4.79 56.31 -13.70
C ILE A 165 -5.39 55.30 -14.65
N LEU A 166 -5.04 55.40 -15.93
CA LEU A 166 -5.28 54.33 -16.89
C LEU A 166 -4.02 53.50 -17.05
N ILE A 167 -4.15 52.19 -16.85
CA ILE A 167 -3.18 51.19 -17.27
C ILE A 167 -3.83 50.37 -18.37
N THR A 168 -3.24 50.33 -19.58
CA THR A 168 -3.66 49.43 -20.66
C THR A 168 -2.56 48.42 -20.97
N THR A 169 -2.91 47.20 -21.38
CA THR A 169 -1.97 46.24 -21.99
C THR A 169 -2.70 45.38 -23.02
N GLN A 170 -2.01 44.90 -24.06
CA GLN A 170 -2.57 44.00 -25.06
C GLN A 170 -2.03 42.59 -24.81
N MET A 171 -2.91 41.67 -24.44
CA MET A 171 -2.58 40.25 -24.31
C MET A 171 -2.85 39.53 -25.63
N GLY A 172 -1.80 39.21 -26.37
CA GLY A 172 -1.86 38.39 -27.58
C GLY A 172 -1.74 36.89 -27.29
N PHE A 173 -2.32 36.07 -28.16
CA PHE A 173 -2.27 34.61 -28.10
C PHE A 173 -1.56 33.97 -29.33
N PRO A 174 -0.30 34.34 -29.65
CA PRO A 174 0.40 33.83 -30.82
C PRO A 174 0.77 32.35 -30.68
N GLN A 175 0.70 31.60 -31.78
CA GLN A 175 1.25 30.24 -31.85
C GLN A 175 2.78 30.28 -31.94
N ASP A 176 3.46 29.47 -31.13
CA ASP A 176 4.91 29.33 -31.12
C ASP A 176 5.36 28.38 -32.24
N ALA A 177 6.16 28.90 -33.18
CA ALA A 177 6.63 28.14 -34.35
C ALA A 177 7.69 27.06 -34.02
N THR A 178 8.16 26.98 -32.77
CA THR A 178 9.12 25.96 -32.30
C THR A 178 8.40 24.84 -31.55
N THR A 179 7.48 25.17 -30.64
CA THR A 179 6.82 24.21 -29.74
C THR A 179 5.39 23.82 -30.16
N GLY A 180 4.76 24.59 -31.06
CA GLY A 180 3.36 24.46 -31.45
C GLY A 180 2.35 24.99 -30.42
N THR A 181 2.81 25.55 -29.29
CA THR A 181 1.93 25.99 -28.19
C THR A 181 1.38 27.40 -28.42
N THR A 182 0.20 27.68 -27.85
CA THR A 182 -0.32 29.04 -27.72
C THR A 182 0.46 29.73 -26.61
N ARG A 183 1.23 30.75 -26.96
CA ARG A 183 1.86 31.63 -25.98
C ARG A 183 0.89 32.66 -25.46
N ILE A 184 1.15 33.15 -24.25
CA ILE A 184 0.54 34.37 -23.72
C ILE A 184 1.63 35.45 -23.77
N ALA A 185 1.33 36.54 -24.48
CA ALA A 185 2.26 37.66 -24.67
C ALA A 185 1.58 38.99 -24.33
N ALA A 186 1.97 39.61 -23.21
CA ALA A 186 1.63 40.99 -22.91
C ALA A 186 2.58 41.94 -23.66
N GLN A 187 2.01 42.96 -24.31
CA GLN A 187 2.74 43.94 -25.12
C GLN A 187 1.96 45.26 -25.23
N GLY A 188 2.67 46.34 -25.62
CA GLY A 188 2.06 47.64 -25.92
C GLY A 188 1.41 48.30 -24.71
N SER A 189 1.96 48.06 -23.52
CA SER A 189 1.42 48.53 -22.26
C SER A 189 1.67 50.03 -22.08
N THR A 190 0.70 50.73 -21.53
CA THR A 190 0.82 52.17 -21.25
C THR A 190 0.20 52.50 -19.90
N VAL A 191 0.82 53.45 -19.22
CA VAL A 191 0.32 54.06 -17.99
C VAL A 191 0.11 55.55 -18.28
N THR A 192 -0.89 56.16 -17.64
CA THR A 192 -1.16 57.60 -17.78
C THR A 192 -1.21 58.27 -16.41
N LEU A 193 -0.38 59.28 -16.25
CA LEU A 193 -0.29 60.14 -15.06
C LEU A 193 -0.47 61.62 -15.45
N GLN A 194 -0.89 62.45 -14.51
CA GLN A 194 -0.93 63.91 -14.67
C GLN A 194 0.34 64.54 -14.08
N ASN A 195 0.61 65.83 -14.35
CA ASN A 195 1.69 66.52 -13.61
C ASN A 195 1.26 66.76 -12.15
N GLU A 196 -0.05 66.93 -11.98
CA GLU A 196 -0.77 67.27 -10.76
C GLU A 196 -0.79 66.10 -9.76
N ASP A 197 -0.60 64.86 -10.24
CA ASP A 197 -0.53 63.64 -9.43
C ASP A 197 0.81 63.51 -8.68
N ILE A 198 1.85 64.26 -9.09
CA ILE A 198 3.23 64.09 -8.63
C ILE A 198 3.69 65.36 -7.90
N GLN A 199 3.86 65.25 -6.58
CA GLN A 199 4.49 66.27 -5.76
C GLN A 199 5.96 65.92 -5.50
N LEU A 200 6.85 66.90 -5.71
CA LEU A 200 8.28 66.77 -5.44
C LEU A 200 8.64 67.46 -4.12
N SER A 201 9.33 66.72 -3.24
CA SER A 201 9.91 67.23 -1.99
C SER A 201 11.42 66.96 -1.96
N GLY A 202 12.11 67.44 -0.91
CA GLY A 202 13.57 67.35 -0.77
C GLY A 202 14.32 68.68 -0.98
N GLY A 203 15.54 68.60 -1.51
CA GLY A 203 16.46 69.75 -1.59
C GLY A 203 16.02 70.86 -2.55
N ILE A 204 16.66 72.04 -2.46
CA ILE A 204 16.32 73.25 -3.23
C ILE A 204 16.20 72.96 -4.74
N THR A 205 17.04 72.09 -5.31
CA THR A 205 17.00 71.68 -6.72
C THR A 205 15.68 71.01 -7.14
N CYS A 206 15.00 70.30 -6.25
CA CYS A 206 13.71 69.68 -6.50
C CYS A 206 12.57 70.71 -6.52
N SER A 207 12.66 71.73 -5.66
CA SER A 207 11.61 72.74 -5.46
C SER A 207 11.43 73.77 -6.60
N ILE A 208 12.35 73.81 -7.57
CA ILE A 208 12.37 74.83 -8.65
C ILE A 208 11.89 74.25 -10.00
N ALA A 209 11.82 72.92 -10.13
CA ALA A 209 11.87 72.26 -11.44
C ALA A 209 10.53 71.66 -11.90
N GLY A 210 9.62 72.49 -12.42
CA GLY A 210 8.43 72.01 -13.16
C GLY A 210 8.78 71.13 -14.39
N ALA A 211 10.00 71.25 -14.91
CA ALA A 211 10.54 70.35 -15.93
C ALA A 211 10.88 68.94 -15.41
N PHE A 212 11.21 68.79 -14.13
CA PHE A 212 11.58 67.50 -13.51
C PHE A 212 10.36 66.60 -13.31
N ILE A 213 9.19 67.18 -13.03
CA ILE A 213 7.91 66.44 -12.94
C ILE A 213 7.64 65.66 -14.23
N GLY A 214 7.84 66.29 -15.40
CA GLY A 214 7.65 65.60 -16.69
C GLY A 214 8.62 64.44 -16.93
N THR A 215 9.86 64.53 -16.43
CA THR A 215 10.85 63.45 -16.50
C THR A 215 10.54 62.33 -15.51
N VAL A 216 10.17 62.65 -14.27
CA VAL A 216 9.76 61.66 -13.26
C VAL A 216 8.48 60.95 -13.69
N ARG A 217 7.52 61.65 -14.30
CA ARG A 217 6.31 61.04 -14.82
C ARG A 217 6.63 59.99 -15.89
N GLY A 218 7.35 60.37 -16.96
CA GLY A 218 7.72 59.43 -18.03
C GLY A 218 8.50 58.22 -17.52
N LEU A 219 9.43 58.44 -16.58
CA LEU A 219 10.17 57.37 -15.90
C LEU A 219 9.26 56.38 -15.16
N LEU A 220 8.24 56.87 -14.45
CA LEU A 220 7.27 56.03 -13.74
C LEU A 220 6.29 55.35 -14.71
N GLU A 221 5.86 56.05 -15.76
CA GLU A 221 4.98 55.52 -16.82
C GLU A 221 5.67 54.35 -17.56
N ASP A 222 6.92 54.56 -18.02
CA ASP A 222 7.73 53.56 -18.72
C ASP A 222 8.05 52.33 -17.82
N GLN A 223 8.45 52.55 -16.56
CA GLN A 223 8.80 51.45 -15.66
C GLN A 223 7.60 50.61 -15.23
N VAL A 224 6.47 51.23 -14.89
CA VAL A 224 5.27 50.47 -14.50
C VAL A 224 4.68 49.72 -15.70
N ALA A 225 4.80 50.26 -16.91
CA ALA A 225 4.46 49.54 -18.15
C ALA A 225 5.37 48.32 -18.37
N GLY A 226 6.70 48.49 -18.26
CA GLY A 226 7.66 47.38 -18.42
C GLY A 226 7.48 46.28 -17.37
N ILE A 227 7.39 46.64 -16.09
CA ILE A 227 7.16 45.68 -14.98
C ILE A 227 5.86 44.90 -15.20
N LEU A 228 4.80 45.52 -15.72
CA LEU A 228 3.55 44.82 -16.01
C LEU A 228 3.71 43.77 -17.12
N GLU A 229 4.44 44.09 -18.19
CA GLU A 229 4.72 43.14 -19.28
C GLU A 229 5.59 41.99 -18.78
N ASP A 230 6.68 42.30 -18.07
CA ASP A 230 7.60 41.30 -17.53
C ASP A 230 6.86 40.36 -16.58
N GLN A 231 6.07 40.87 -15.62
CA GLN A 231 5.32 40.02 -14.68
C GLN A 231 4.29 39.11 -15.37
N ILE A 232 3.53 39.60 -16.37
CA ILE A 232 2.56 38.76 -17.09
C ILE A 232 3.27 37.71 -17.96
N ASN A 233 4.35 38.12 -18.65
CA ASN A 233 5.11 37.23 -19.51
C ASN A 233 5.86 36.15 -18.70
N GLU A 234 6.48 36.52 -17.57
CA GLU A 234 7.15 35.59 -16.66
C GLU A 234 6.20 34.62 -15.94
N ALA A 235 5.04 35.09 -15.46
CA ALA A 235 4.10 34.24 -14.73
C ALA A 235 3.51 33.09 -15.57
N THR A 236 3.66 33.14 -16.89
CA THR A 236 3.24 32.08 -17.82
C THR A 236 4.37 31.14 -18.28
N CYS A 237 5.62 31.43 -17.91
CA CYS A 237 6.76 30.57 -18.17
C CYS A 237 6.74 29.31 -17.28
N LYS A 238 7.32 28.21 -17.75
CA LYS A 238 7.48 26.98 -16.97
C LYS A 238 8.65 27.11 -15.99
N ALA A 239 8.46 26.67 -14.75
CA ALA A 239 9.45 26.75 -13.68
C ALA A 239 10.34 25.50 -13.59
N CYS A 240 11.52 25.66 -13.00
CA CYS A 240 12.48 24.60 -12.66
C CYS A 240 13.18 24.98 -11.33
N GLU A 241 12.60 24.51 -10.21
CA GLU A 241 12.88 25.04 -8.86
C GLU A 241 14.32 24.79 -8.37
N SER A 242 14.96 23.68 -8.75
CA SER A 242 16.35 23.37 -8.38
C SER A 242 17.39 23.86 -9.39
N GLY A 243 16.95 24.41 -10.52
CA GLY A 243 17.83 24.86 -11.60
C GLY A 243 18.09 23.80 -12.67
N GLN A 244 17.35 22.69 -12.70
CA GLN A 244 17.63 21.57 -13.61
C GLN A 244 16.69 21.56 -14.82
N VAL A 245 17.26 21.37 -16.02
CA VAL A 245 16.50 21.21 -17.27
C VAL A 245 15.54 20.00 -17.25
N ALA A 246 15.85 18.96 -16.47
CA ALA A 246 14.97 17.80 -16.32
C ALA A 246 13.60 18.15 -15.72
N GLU A 247 13.55 19.11 -14.78
CA GLU A 247 12.30 19.59 -14.16
C GLU A 247 11.36 20.24 -15.17
N CYS A 248 11.90 20.79 -16.26
CA CYS A 248 11.12 21.37 -17.34
C CYS A 248 10.26 20.34 -18.09
N GLY A 249 10.54 19.03 -17.97
CA GLY A 249 9.67 17.95 -18.47
C GLY A 249 9.22 18.09 -19.93
N SER A 250 10.04 18.73 -20.78
CA SER A 250 9.68 19.11 -22.15
C SER A 250 10.88 18.95 -23.08
N SER A 251 10.61 18.34 -24.24
CA SER A 251 11.58 18.04 -25.30
C SER A 251 12.14 19.28 -26.01
N PHE A 252 11.64 20.47 -25.66
CA PHE A 252 12.13 21.77 -26.15
C PHE A 252 12.91 22.58 -25.10
N ALA A 253 13.06 22.08 -23.88
CA ALA A 253 13.81 22.78 -22.84
C ALA A 253 15.32 22.69 -23.11
N THR A 254 15.95 23.85 -23.32
CA THR A 254 17.37 24.00 -23.67
C THR A 254 18.24 24.45 -22.50
N ALA A 255 17.68 25.18 -21.55
CA ALA A 255 18.33 25.60 -20.31
C ALA A 255 17.28 25.81 -19.21
N CYS A 256 17.74 25.81 -17.96
CA CYS A 256 17.00 26.39 -16.84
C CYS A 256 17.84 27.57 -16.34
N THR A 257 17.30 28.78 -16.45
CA THR A 257 17.99 30.04 -16.09
C THR A 257 17.10 30.80 -15.13
N ASP A 258 17.64 31.22 -13.99
CA ASP A 258 16.90 31.94 -12.93
C ASP A 258 15.58 31.23 -12.51
N LYS A 259 15.65 29.90 -12.42
CA LYS A 259 14.54 28.97 -12.15
C LYS A 259 13.41 28.96 -13.18
N VAL A 260 13.68 29.48 -14.39
CA VAL A 260 12.75 29.49 -15.53
C VAL A 260 13.30 28.65 -16.68
N CYS A 261 12.46 27.76 -17.20
CA CYS A 261 12.76 26.92 -18.36
C CYS A 261 12.87 27.77 -19.63
N GLN A 262 13.94 27.56 -20.40
CA GLN A 262 14.25 28.32 -21.62
C GLN A 262 14.19 27.43 -22.87
N VAL A 263 13.56 27.92 -23.93
CA VAL A 263 13.60 27.36 -25.29
C VAL A 263 14.38 28.33 -26.20
N THR A 264 15.62 27.96 -26.51
CA THR A 264 16.63 28.83 -27.15
C THR A 264 16.99 30.03 -26.28
N ASP A 265 16.40 31.20 -26.52
CA ASP A 265 16.69 32.50 -25.92
C ASP A 265 15.46 33.14 -25.26
N ARG A 266 14.32 32.44 -25.24
CA ARG A 266 13.07 32.86 -24.60
C ARG A 266 12.58 31.82 -23.60
N CYS A 267 11.75 32.23 -22.64
CA CYS A 267 11.14 31.27 -21.73
C CYS A 267 10.19 30.30 -22.46
N LEU A 268 10.16 29.05 -22.01
CA LEU A 268 9.21 28.04 -22.42
C LEU A 268 7.86 28.29 -21.74
N GLN A 269 6.79 28.41 -22.52
CA GLN A 269 5.41 28.51 -22.02
C GLN A 269 4.62 27.26 -22.44
N GLU A 270 4.22 26.47 -21.44
CA GLU A 270 3.35 25.29 -21.62
C GLU A 270 2.13 25.44 -20.69
N VAL A 271 1.20 26.34 -21.07
CA VAL A 271 0.00 26.63 -20.30
C VAL A 271 -1.00 25.47 -20.45
N GLY A 272 -1.16 24.65 -19.41
CA GLY A 272 -2.04 23.50 -19.40
C GLY A 272 -1.62 22.47 -18.35
N MET A 273 -1.72 21.19 -18.70
CA MET A 273 -1.23 20.07 -17.91
C MET A 273 -0.22 19.26 -18.73
N THR A 274 0.93 18.92 -18.15
CA THR A 274 1.79 17.87 -18.69
C THR A 274 2.66 17.28 -17.59
N GLY A 275 2.84 15.97 -17.62
CA GLY A 275 3.54 15.21 -16.59
C GLY A 275 3.28 13.72 -16.73
N ARG A 276 4.03 12.92 -15.98
CA ARG A 276 3.87 11.48 -15.84
C ARG A 276 3.05 11.17 -14.59
N ALA A 277 1.95 10.45 -14.74
CA ALA A 277 1.12 10.00 -13.63
C ALA A 277 1.42 8.54 -13.32
N ARG A 278 1.80 8.23 -12.07
CA ARG A 278 2.10 6.87 -11.60
C ARG A 278 0.91 6.24 -10.89
N GLY A 279 0.69 4.94 -11.08
CA GLY A 279 -0.31 4.17 -10.35
C GLY A 279 -0.07 4.17 -8.84
N SER A 280 1.19 4.13 -8.42
CA SER A 280 1.63 4.22 -7.01
C SER A 280 1.27 5.54 -6.32
N SER A 281 0.95 6.61 -7.08
CA SER A 281 0.38 7.85 -6.53
C SER A 281 -1.11 8.01 -6.82
N LEU A 282 -1.61 7.53 -7.97
CA LEU A 282 -3.02 7.63 -8.35
C LEU A 282 -3.95 6.64 -7.63
N PHE A 283 -3.43 5.47 -7.26
CA PHE A 283 -4.18 4.35 -6.67
C PHE A 283 -3.58 3.89 -5.34
N ALA A 284 -2.84 4.76 -4.65
CA ALA A 284 -2.16 4.45 -3.39
C ALA A 284 -3.09 3.84 -2.30
N SER A 285 -4.39 4.15 -2.35
CA SER A 285 -5.43 3.69 -1.43
C SER A 285 -6.30 2.53 -1.97
N LEU A 286 -5.99 1.99 -3.17
CA LEU A 286 -6.77 0.94 -3.82
C LEU A 286 -5.90 -0.22 -4.32
N SER A 287 -4.66 0.08 -4.71
CA SER A 287 -3.68 -0.87 -5.22
C SER A 287 -2.28 -0.39 -4.85
N PRO A 288 -1.88 -0.50 -3.56
CA PRO A 288 -0.55 -0.12 -3.11
C PRO A 288 0.54 -0.80 -3.94
N GLY A 289 1.52 -0.03 -4.40
CA GLY A 289 2.67 -0.56 -5.15
C GLY A 289 2.54 -0.64 -6.67
N THR A 290 1.41 -0.28 -7.31
CA THR A 290 1.31 -0.25 -8.78
C THR A 290 2.43 0.57 -9.44
N THR A 291 3.30 -0.09 -10.19
CA THR A 291 4.48 0.53 -10.84
C THR A 291 4.13 1.28 -12.12
N GLY A 292 3.10 0.82 -12.84
CA GLY A 292 2.65 1.34 -14.13
C GLY A 292 2.29 2.83 -14.12
N ALA A 293 2.39 3.47 -15.29
CA ALA A 293 2.25 4.91 -15.44
C ALA A 293 1.79 5.31 -16.85
N LEU A 294 1.24 6.52 -16.97
CA LEU A 294 1.00 7.19 -18.26
C LEU A 294 1.72 8.54 -18.32
N ASP A 295 2.10 8.95 -19.53
CA ASP A 295 2.57 10.30 -19.83
C ASP A 295 1.44 11.11 -20.43
N LEU A 296 1.14 12.27 -19.84
CA LEU A 296 0.08 13.19 -20.26
C LEU A 296 0.66 14.48 -20.86
N TYR A 297 0.05 14.95 -21.94
CA TYR A 297 0.23 16.29 -22.49
C TYR A 297 -1.14 16.86 -22.89
N GLU A 298 -1.52 18.00 -22.34
CA GLU A 298 -2.78 18.70 -22.62
C GLU A 298 -2.55 20.21 -22.40
N VAL A 299 -2.01 20.88 -23.43
CA VAL A 299 -1.45 22.23 -23.35
C VAL A 299 -2.02 23.13 -24.45
N LEU A 300 -2.34 24.39 -24.15
CA LEU A 300 -2.88 25.34 -25.15
C LEU A 300 -2.03 25.38 -26.43
N GLY A 301 -2.66 25.33 -27.61
CA GLY A 301 -1.97 25.28 -28.91
C GLY A 301 -2.90 24.91 -30.07
N GLY A 302 -2.41 25.00 -31.30
CA GLY A 302 -3.21 24.81 -32.51
C GLY A 302 -3.93 26.08 -32.97
N TYR A 303 -4.80 26.64 -32.12
CA TYR A 303 -5.44 27.94 -32.38
C TYR A 303 -5.73 28.74 -31.12
N ALA A 304 -5.91 30.05 -31.31
CA ALA A 304 -6.50 30.95 -30.33
C ALA A 304 -7.27 32.05 -31.06
N ASP A 305 -8.58 32.11 -30.84
CA ASP A 305 -9.50 32.99 -31.57
C ASP A 305 -10.31 33.87 -30.62
N THR A 306 -10.14 35.19 -30.74
CA THR A 306 -10.99 36.16 -30.05
C THR A 306 -12.20 36.47 -30.93
N ASN A 307 -13.33 35.84 -30.61
CA ASN A 307 -14.56 35.90 -31.41
C ASN A 307 -15.82 35.99 -30.54
N ASN A 308 -16.90 36.56 -31.08
CA ASN A 308 -18.20 36.68 -30.40
C ASN A 308 -18.11 37.37 -29.02
N GLY A 309 -17.16 38.30 -28.85
CA GLY A 309 -16.90 38.97 -27.56
C GLY A 309 -16.25 38.10 -26.47
N GLY A 310 -15.74 36.91 -26.82
CA GLY A 310 -15.04 35.98 -25.94
C GLY A 310 -13.73 35.46 -26.54
N ILE A 311 -13.17 34.40 -25.95
CA ILE A 311 -11.92 33.73 -26.37
C ILE A 311 -12.19 32.24 -26.55
N ALA A 312 -11.90 31.69 -27.73
CA ALA A 312 -11.86 30.25 -28.00
C ALA A 312 -10.39 29.81 -28.15
N LEU A 313 -10.01 28.67 -27.59
CA LEU A 313 -8.64 28.17 -27.54
C LEU A 313 -8.60 26.69 -27.91
N GLY A 314 -7.65 26.31 -28.76
CA GLY A 314 -7.28 24.92 -28.97
C GLY A 314 -6.26 24.44 -27.94
N MET A 315 -6.17 23.12 -27.79
CA MET A 315 -5.13 22.45 -27.02
C MET A 315 -4.48 21.35 -27.86
N LEU A 316 -3.17 21.22 -27.69
CA LEU A 316 -2.37 20.08 -28.08
C LEU A 316 -2.55 19.00 -27.01
N GLY A 317 -3.21 17.90 -27.37
CA GLY A 317 -3.43 16.76 -26.49
C GLY A 317 -2.66 15.52 -26.96
N GLY A 318 -2.13 14.73 -26.04
CA GLY A 318 -1.62 13.40 -26.32
C GLY A 318 -1.37 12.62 -25.03
N MET A 319 -1.44 11.29 -25.12
CA MET A 319 -1.07 10.39 -24.04
C MET A 319 -0.22 9.23 -24.57
N GLN A 320 0.73 8.75 -23.77
CA GLN A 320 1.64 7.65 -24.12
C GLN A 320 1.90 6.74 -22.91
N PRO A 321 2.24 5.46 -23.12
CA PRO A 321 2.70 4.56 -22.04
C PRO A 321 3.89 5.16 -21.27
N GLY A 322 3.72 5.34 -19.97
CA GLY A 322 4.77 5.85 -19.06
C GLY A 322 5.50 4.75 -18.30
N GLY A 323 4.85 3.60 -18.07
CA GLY A 323 5.43 2.43 -17.43
C GLY A 323 6.53 1.75 -18.26
N ALA A 324 7.28 0.86 -17.61
CA ALA A 324 8.20 -0.06 -18.26
C ALA A 324 7.46 -1.27 -18.85
N ASP A 325 8.11 -1.99 -19.77
CA ASP A 325 7.52 -3.19 -20.42
C ASP A 325 7.04 -4.28 -19.44
N ARG A 326 7.60 -4.31 -18.21
CA ARG A 326 7.21 -5.23 -17.13
C ARG A 326 5.93 -4.85 -16.39
N ASP A 327 5.56 -3.57 -16.41
CA ASP A 327 4.41 -3.06 -15.65
C ASP A 327 3.07 -3.44 -16.33
N ARG A 328 3.11 -3.84 -17.61
CA ARG A 328 1.96 -4.28 -18.40
C ARG A 328 1.67 -5.77 -18.17
N CYS A 329 0.41 -6.06 -17.84
CA CYS A 329 -0.10 -7.36 -17.43
C CYS A 329 -0.88 -8.13 -18.52
N GLY A 330 -0.77 -7.71 -19.78
CA GLY A 330 -1.47 -8.26 -20.92
C GLY A 330 -0.74 -8.03 -22.25
N PRO A 331 -1.30 -8.49 -23.39
CA PRO A 331 -0.71 -8.30 -24.72
C PRO A 331 -0.45 -6.82 -25.05
N ARG A 332 0.54 -6.53 -25.91
CA ARG A 332 0.82 -5.13 -26.31
C ARG A 332 -0.40 -4.44 -26.91
N GLY A 333 -0.63 -3.20 -26.51
CA GLY A 333 -1.72 -2.37 -27.04
C GLY A 333 -1.51 -2.00 -28.51
N VAL A 334 -2.59 -1.57 -29.17
CA VAL A 334 -2.51 -0.95 -30.50
C VAL A 334 -2.62 0.55 -30.32
N GLU A 335 -1.54 1.27 -30.62
CA GLU A 335 -1.57 2.74 -30.54
C GLU A 335 -2.67 3.32 -31.46
N PRO A 336 -3.47 4.29 -30.98
CA PRO A 336 -4.47 4.96 -31.81
C PRO A 336 -3.85 5.58 -33.05
N MET A 337 -4.51 5.39 -34.19
CA MET A 337 -4.07 6.01 -35.44
C MET A 337 -4.11 7.54 -35.33
N ASP A 338 -3.10 8.19 -35.92
CA ASP A 338 -3.07 9.63 -36.25
C ASP A 338 -4.44 10.04 -36.85
N PRO A 339 -5.21 10.93 -36.19
CA PRO A 339 -6.54 11.30 -36.63
C PRO A 339 -6.52 12.39 -37.72
N GLY A 340 -5.35 12.93 -38.04
CA GLY A 340 -5.19 14.22 -38.71
C GLY A 340 -5.66 15.38 -37.84
N THR A 341 -5.62 16.60 -38.39
CA THR A 341 -6.05 17.80 -37.67
C THR A 341 -7.52 17.71 -37.25
N LEU A 342 -7.77 17.64 -35.94
CA LEU A 342 -9.12 17.56 -35.39
C LEU A 342 -9.87 18.88 -35.63
N PRO A 343 -11.18 18.84 -35.97
CA PRO A 343 -11.94 20.03 -36.28
C PRO A 343 -12.23 20.89 -35.04
N GLN A 344 -12.30 22.21 -35.23
CA GLN A 344 -12.86 23.11 -34.23
C GLN A 344 -14.35 22.83 -34.04
N SER A 345 -14.80 22.73 -32.78
CA SER A 345 -16.21 22.50 -32.45
C SER A 345 -17.04 23.80 -32.51
N ALA A 346 -18.28 23.69 -33.00
CA ALA A 346 -19.25 24.78 -32.89
C ALA A 346 -19.64 25.09 -31.43
N PHE A 347 -19.58 24.09 -30.54
CA PHE A 347 -19.92 24.24 -29.12
C PHE A 347 -18.89 25.12 -28.37
N PHE A 348 -17.64 25.19 -28.84
CA PHE A 348 -16.57 25.97 -28.20
C PHE A 348 -16.24 27.29 -28.93
N ALA A 349 -17.02 27.65 -29.97
CA ALA A 349 -16.90 28.92 -30.68
C ALA A 349 -17.95 29.99 -30.24
N GLY A 350 -19.05 29.57 -29.62
CA GLY A 350 -20.17 30.44 -29.23
C GLY A 350 -20.11 30.99 -27.80
N ASN A 351 -21.12 31.79 -27.41
CA ASN A 351 -21.45 32.10 -26.01
C ASN A 351 -22.71 31.35 -25.52
N VAL A 352 -23.32 30.58 -26.41
CA VAL A 352 -24.50 29.74 -26.17
C VAL A 352 -24.26 28.39 -26.84
N ARG A 353 -24.88 27.35 -26.29
CA ARG A 353 -24.88 26.01 -26.87
C ARG A 353 -25.64 25.95 -28.20
N PRO A 354 -25.06 25.40 -29.29
CA PRO A 354 -25.74 25.28 -30.59
C PRO A 354 -27.02 24.43 -30.61
N ASP A 355 -27.16 23.47 -29.69
CA ASP A 355 -28.25 22.49 -29.67
C ASP A 355 -29.50 22.95 -28.90
N ASN A 356 -29.32 23.70 -27.80
CA ASN A 356 -30.42 24.16 -26.94
C ASN A 356 -30.43 25.68 -26.66
N ASN A 357 -29.47 26.44 -27.20
CA ASN A 357 -29.31 27.89 -27.01
C ASN A 357 -29.17 28.34 -25.54
N VAL A 358 -28.75 27.45 -24.63
CA VAL A 358 -28.44 27.80 -23.24
C VAL A 358 -27.09 28.55 -23.17
N PRO A 359 -27.01 29.73 -22.50
CA PRO A 359 -25.76 30.45 -22.31
C PRO A 359 -24.87 29.80 -21.25
N PHE A 360 -23.55 30.01 -21.38
CA PHE A 360 -22.55 29.56 -20.43
C PHE A 360 -21.40 30.59 -20.32
N ASP A 361 -20.65 30.54 -19.23
CA ASP A 361 -19.42 31.33 -19.08
C ASP A 361 -18.20 30.59 -19.63
N VAL A 362 -18.02 29.34 -19.20
CA VAL A 362 -16.89 28.49 -19.60
C VAL A 362 -17.42 27.21 -20.22
N ALA A 363 -16.79 26.76 -21.30
CA ALA A 363 -16.95 25.39 -21.78
C ALA A 363 -15.59 24.74 -22.06
N ILE A 364 -15.47 23.46 -21.76
CA ILE A 364 -14.26 22.64 -21.96
C ILE A 364 -14.70 21.38 -22.70
N GLY A 365 -13.97 21.02 -23.75
CA GLY A 365 -14.19 19.83 -24.55
C GLY A 365 -12.95 18.97 -24.69
N LEU A 366 -13.10 17.65 -24.55
CA LEU A 366 -12.07 16.65 -24.86
C LEU A 366 -12.57 15.73 -25.98
N HIS A 367 -11.81 15.63 -27.07
CA HIS A 367 -12.15 14.81 -28.22
C HIS A 367 -12.01 13.32 -27.89
N LYS A 368 -12.88 12.46 -28.42
CA LYS A 368 -12.87 11.01 -28.15
C LYS A 368 -11.57 10.31 -28.53
N TRP A 369 -10.78 10.88 -29.46
CA TRP A 369 -9.43 10.38 -29.76
C TRP A 369 -8.51 10.45 -28.52
N GLN A 370 -8.59 11.53 -27.74
CA GLN A 370 -7.80 11.73 -26.52
C GLN A 370 -8.22 10.73 -25.42
N LEU A 371 -9.49 10.30 -25.40
CA LEU A 371 -9.96 9.19 -24.55
C LEU A 371 -9.47 7.82 -25.06
N GLY A 372 -9.34 7.64 -26.38
CA GLY A 372 -8.67 6.48 -26.98
C GLY A 372 -7.17 6.43 -26.66
N ALA A 373 -6.49 7.58 -26.67
CA ALA A 373 -5.10 7.72 -26.27
C ALA A 373 -4.92 7.44 -24.77
N PHE A 374 -5.81 7.93 -23.90
CA PHE A 374 -5.88 7.56 -22.48
C PHE A 374 -6.02 6.05 -22.29
N ALA A 375 -6.99 5.43 -22.97
CA ALA A 375 -7.23 3.98 -22.87
C ALA A 375 -6.00 3.16 -23.33
N TYR A 376 -5.33 3.57 -24.41
CA TYR A 376 -4.09 2.93 -24.87
C TYR A 376 -2.93 3.13 -23.88
N ALA A 377 -2.67 4.37 -23.47
CA ALA A 377 -1.55 4.74 -22.60
C ALA A 377 -1.65 4.09 -21.22
N GLY A 378 -2.86 4.08 -20.62
CA GLY A 378 -3.10 3.43 -19.34
C GLY A 378 -3.03 1.89 -19.42
N TYR A 379 -3.44 1.30 -20.54
CA TYR A 379 -3.36 -0.15 -20.77
C TYR A 379 -1.91 -0.61 -21.00
N ASP A 380 -1.26 -0.08 -22.05
CA ASP A 380 0.05 -0.55 -22.49
C ASP A 380 1.20 -0.05 -21.58
N GLY A 381 0.95 1.01 -20.79
CA GLY A 381 1.81 1.51 -19.72
C GLY A 381 1.56 0.90 -18.34
N GLY A 382 0.72 -0.13 -18.23
CA GLY A 382 0.52 -0.89 -16.99
C GLY A 382 -0.32 -0.22 -15.90
N LEU A 383 -0.87 0.97 -16.15
CA LEU A 383 -1.65 1.72 -15.15
C LEU A 383 -2.97 1.02 -14.77
N LEU A 384 -3.52 0.19 -15.67
CA LEU A 384 -4.73 -0.62 -15.42
C LEU A 384 -4.45 -1.98 -14.76
N CYS A 385 -3.18 -2.27 -14.41
CA CYS A 385 -2.76 -3.51 -13.78
C CYS A 385 -2.75 -3.38 -12.25
N LEU A 386 -3.94 -3.50 -11.66
CA LEU A 386 -4.17 -3.25 -10.23
C LEU A 386 -4.11 -4.57 -9.43
N THR A 387 -3.75 -4.48 -8.15
CA THR A 387 -3.85 -5.57 -7.17
C THR A 387 -4.44 -5.04 -5.88
N ILE A 388 -5.64 -5.51 -5.52
CA ILE A 388 -6.34 -5.11 -4.30
C ILE A 388 -6.12 -6.18 -3.24
N GLY A 389 -5.58 -5.82 -2.06
CA GLY A 389 -5.25 -6.76 -0.99
C GLY A 389 -6.23 -6.73 0.19
N ASN A 390 -6.02 -7.64 1.16
CA ASN A 390 -6.74 -7.67 2.44
C ASN A 390 -6.55 -6.39 3.28
N ASP A 391 -5.43 -5.70 3.07
CA ASP A 391 -5.12 -4.37 3.63
C ASP A 391 -6.05 -3.26 3.12
N THR A 392 -6.59 -3.45 1.92
CA THR A 392 -7.48 -2.51 1.22
C THR A 392 -8.96 -2.91 1.35
N VAL A 393 -9.24 -4.22 1.36
CA VAL A 393 -10.57 -4.83 1.45
C VAL A 393 -10.50 -5.96 2.46
N ALA A 394 -10.91 -5.71 3.71
CA ALA A 394 -10.76 -6.66 4.82
C ALA A 394 -11.48 -8.01 4.58
N GLN A 395 -12.50 -8.02 3.72
CA GLN A 395 -13.25 -9.19 3.27
C GLN A 395 -12.48 -10.08 2.27
N LEU A 396 -11.33 -9.65 1.74
CA LEU A 396 -10.44 -10.53 0.97
C LEU A 396 -9.62 -11.42 1.93
N SER A 397 -10.29 -12.40 2.51
CA SER A 397 -9.69 -13.40 3.40
C SER A 397 -10.17 -14.80 3.04
N THR A 398 -9.36 -15.82 3.35
CA THR A 398 -9.71 -17.21 3.01
C THR A 398 -11.00 -17.67 3.68
N ASP A 399 -11.29 -17.24 4.91
CA ASP A 399 -12.53 -17.59 5.60
C ASP A 399 -13.77 -17.00 4.92
N THR A 400 -13.66 -15.76 4.41
CA THR A 400 -14.77 -15.10 3.70
C THR A 400 -15.05 -15.78 2.36
N LEU A 401 -14.00 -16.15 1.62
CA LEU A 401 -14.14 -16.90 0.37
C LEU A 401 -14.43 -18.39 0.59
N ALA A 402 -14.19 -18.95 1.79
CA ALA A 402 -14.53 -20.33 2.15
C ALA A 402 -16.05 -20.59 2.22
N LEU A 403 -16.85 -19.52 2.32
CA LEU A 403 -18.30 -19.58 2.09
C LEU A 403 -18.65 -20.06 0.66
N LEU A 404 -17.73 -19.88 -0.30
CA LEU A 404 -17.92 -20.16 -1.73
C LEU A 404 -17.07 -21.34 -2.22
N SER A 405 -15.79 -21.43 -1.83
CA SER A 405 -14.91 -22.59 -2.09
C SER A 405 -14.56 -23.29 -0.79
N ARG A 406 -15.06 -24.50 -0.58
CA ARG A 406 -14.78 -25.30 0.63
C ARG A 406 -13.39 -25.91 0.61
N SER A 407 -12.70 -25.91 -0.53
CA SER A 407 -11.31 -26.39 -0.63
C SER A 407 -10.28 -25.30 -0.37
N LEU A 408 -10.58 -24.02 -0.66
CA LEU A 408 -9.71 -22.89 -0.34
C LEU A 408 -9.31 -22.86 1.15
N GLY A 409 -10.28 -23.02 2.05
CA GLY A 409 -10.05 -23.10 3.51
C GLY A 409 -9.32 -24.35 3.99
N LYS A 410 -8.79 -25.19 3.08
CA LYS A 410 -7.88 -26.31 3.38
C LYS A 410 -6.44 -26.07 2.93
N LEU A 411 -6.19 -25.05 2.10
CA LEU A 411 -4.85 -24.72 1.59
C LEU A 411 -4.00 -23.98 2.63
N VAL A 412 -4.65 -23.40 3.63
CA VAL A 412 -4.07 -22.59 4.70
C VAL A 412 -4.37 -23.21 6.06
N ASP A 413 -3.45 -23.04 7.01
CA ASP A 413 -3.54 -23.58 8.37
C ASP A 413 -4.54 -22.77 9.24
N THR A 414 -4.66 -21.48 8.97
CA THR A 414 -5.61 -20.53 9.60
C THR A 414 -6.10 -19.51 8.57
N ASN A 415 -7.06 -18.65 8.93
CA ASN A 415 -7.53 -17.56 8.07
C ASN A 415 -6.37 -16.69 7.55
N ALA A 416 -6.22 -16.62 6.23
CA ALA A 416 -5.10 -15.95 5.58
C ALA A 416 -5.55 -14.74 4.74
N PRO A 417 -4.67 -13.73 4.56
CA PRO A 417 -4.92 -12.63 3.64
C PRO A 417 -5.07 -13.15 2.20
N MET A 418 -5.98 -12.55 1.44
CA MET A 418 -6.09 -12.74 -0.01
C MET A 418 -5.85 -11.43 -0.77
N ALA A 419 -5.62 -11.55 -2.08
CA ALA A 419 -5.52 -10.41 -2.99
C ALA A 419 -6.16 -10.72 -4.35
N VAL A 420 -6.63 -9.68 -5.04
CA VAL A 420 -7.27 -9.77 -6.36
C VAL A 420 -6.48 -8.94 -7.37
N GLY A 421 -5.89 -9.60 -8.37
CA GLY A 421 -5.17 -8.96 -9.47
C GLY A 421 -6.06 -8.72 -10.69
N LEU A 422 -6.19 -7.48 -11.14
CA LEU A 422 -6.94 -7.11 -12.34
C LEU A 422 -5.99 -7.02 -13.56
N ARG A 423 -6.27 -7.81 -14.60
CA ARG A 423 -5.46 -7.90 -15.83
C ARG A 423 -6.32 -7.84 -17.10
N PRO A 424 -6.58 -6.64 -17.65
CA PRO A 424 -7.16 -6.50 -18.98
C PRO A 424 -6.32 -7.26 -20.04
N GLN A 425 -6.97 -8.10 -20.86
CA GLN A 425 -6.30 -8.78 -21.99
C GLN A 425 -6.45 -8.04 -23.32
N SER A 426 -7.11 -6.88 -23.28
CA SER A 426 -7.28 -5.95 -24.39
C SER A 426 -7.40 -4.53 -23.88
N GLN A 427 -7.04 -3.56 -24.71
CA GLN A 427 -7.27 -2.14 -24.45
C GLN A 427 -8.80 -1.89 -24.28
N PRO A 428 -9.24 -1.21 -23.22
CA PRO A 428 -10.65 -0.91 -23.04
C PRO A 428 -11.17 0.05 -24.10
N THR A 429 -12.41 -0.15 -24.55
CA THR A 429 -13.10 0.80 -25.43
C THR A 429 -13.99 1.72 -24.62
N ILE A 430 -13.82 3.03 -24.79
CA ILE A 430 -14.62 4.07 -24.14
C ILE A 430 -15.57 4.68 -25.19
N THR A 431 -16.88 4.60 -24.95
CA THR A 431 -17.90 5.29 -25.75
C THR A 431 -18.48 6.47 -24.96
N LEU A 432 -18.88 7.54 -25.66
CA LEU A 432 -19.46 8.73 -25.06
C LEU A 432 -20.99 8.74 -25.16
N GLY A 433 -21.66 9.14 -24.07
CA GLY A 433 -23.11 9.26 -23.97
C GLY A 433 -23.56 10.55 -23.27
N LYS A 434 -24.88 10.74 -23.14
CA LYS A 434 -25.48 12.01 -22.69
C LYS A 434 -25.45 12.27 -21.19
N ASN A 435 -24.98 11.34 -20.34
CA ASN A 435 -24.93 11.49 -18.88
C ASN A 435 -26.31 11.73 -18.25
N THR A 436 -27.33 10.98 -18.68
CA THR A 436 -28.71 11.17 -18.20
C THR A 436 -29.03 10.27 -17.00
N PHE A 437 -29.78 10.82 -16.06
CA PHE A 437 -30.27 10.12 -14.87
C PHE A 437 -31.80 10.07 -14.89
N MET A 438 -32.36 8.96 -14.40
CA MET A 438 -33.80 8.76 -14.27
C MET A 438 -34.21 8.74 -12.80
N THR A 439 -35.34 9.38 -12.48
CA THR A 439 -35.97 9.31 -11.15
C THR A 439 -37.18 8.37 -11.22
N ASP A 440 -37.26 7.40 -10.31
CA ASP A 440 -38.38 6.46 -10.24
C ASP A 440 -39.59 7.02 -9.45
N ALA A 441 -40.69 6.25 -9.40
CA ALA A 441 -41.91 6.63 -8.69
C ALA A 441 -41.78 6.67 -7.16
N MET A 442 -40.64 6.23 -6.60
CA MET A 442 -40.27 6.29 -5.19
C MET A 442 -39.20 7.36 -4.91
N MET A 443 -38.86 8.20 -5.91
CA MET A 443 -37.82 9.23 -5.88
C MET A 443 -36.37 8.70 -5.83
N ASN A 444 -36.12 7.42 -6.08
CA ASN A 444 -34.76 6.90 -6.26
C ASN A 444 -34.20 7.40 -7.60
N VAL A 445 -32.89 7.65 -7.68
CA VAL A 445 -32.22 8.14 -8.90
C VAL A 445 -31.21 7.11 -9.38
N THR A 446 -31.27 6.76 -10.66
CA THR A 446 -30.34 5.83 -11.33
C THR A 446 -29.74 6.45 -12.59
N LEU A 447 -28.57 5.97 -13.01
CA LEU A 447 -27.96 6.33 -14.29
C LEU A 447 -28.73 5.62 -15.43
N LEU A 448 -29.21 6.37 -16.42
CA LEU A 448 -29.94 5.85 -17.58
C LEU A 448 -29.05 5.79 -18.82
N GLU A 449 -28.23 6.81 -19.03
CA GLU A 449 -27.25 6.86 -20.12
C GLU A 449 -25.92 7.38 -19.56
N PRO A 450 -24.83 6.60 -19.57
CA PRO A 450 -23.55 7.03 -19.02
C PRO A 450 -22.95 8.23 -19.77
N LEU A 451 -21.98 8.90 -19.16
CA LEU A 451 -21.08 9.82 -19.86
C LEU A 451 -19.95 9.03 -20.54
N LEU A 452 -19.39 8.06 -19.82
CA LEU A 452 -18.33 7.15 -20.22
C LEU A 452 -18.84 5.71 -20.12
N ASP A 453 -19.07 5.07 -21.26
CA ASP A 453 -19.39 3.65 -21.34
C ASP A 453 -18.09 2.87 -21.60
N ILE A 454 -17.52 2.28 -20.55
CA ILE A 454 -16.19 1.65 -20.58
C ILE A 454 -16.35 0.13 -20.65
N ASN A 455 -15.80 -0.49 -21.70
CA ASN A 455 -15.88 -1.93 -21.93
C ASN A 455 -14.49 -2.55 -21.98
N PHE A 456 -14.29 -3.63 -21.22
CA PHE A 456 -13.12 -4.50 -21.26
C PHE A 456 -13.52 -5.85 -21.86
N LYS A 457 -12.70 -6.41 -22.75
CA LYS A 457 -12.92 -7.75 -23.29
C LYS A 457 -11.92 -8.76 -22.72
N ALA A 458 -12.45 -9.88 -22.23
CA ALA A 458 -11.74 -10.90 -21.48
C ALA A 458 -10.79 -10.31 -20.41
N MET A 459 -11.29 -9.49 -19.49
CA MET A 459 -10.52 -9.13 -18.30
C MET A 459 -10.26 -10.39 -17.48
N GLU A 460 -9.00 -10.61 -17.13
CA GLU A 460 -8.60 -11.67 -16.21
C GLU A 460 -8.50 -11.10 -14.80
N ILE A 461 -9.09 -11.82 -13.85
CA ILE A 461 -9.24 -11.44 -12.44
C ILE A 461 -8.67 -12.60 -11.63
N ASP A 462 -7.41 -12.45 -11.22
CA ASP A 462 -6.66 -13.46 -10.49
C ASP A 462 -6.94 -13.37 -9.00
N PHE A 463 -7.25 -14.50 -8.37
CA PHE A 463 -7.39 -14.62 -6.93
C PHE A 463 -6.11 -15.25 -6.36
N PHE A 464 -5.47 -14.55 -5.44
CA PHE A 464 -4.29 -15.01 -4.71
C PHE A 464 -4.64 -15.24 -3.24
N ALA A 465 -4.10 -16.30 -2.64
CA ALA A 465 -4.11 -16.52 -1.20
C ALA A 465 -2.67 -16.45 -0.67
N SER A 466 -2.49 -15.86 0.51
CA SER A 466 -1.24 -15.96 1.25
C SER A 466 -1.14 -17.36 1.88
N ILE A 467 -0.15 -18.14 1.49
CA ILE A 467 0.16 -19.48 1.98
C ILE A 467 1.64 -19.48 2.36
N ASP A 468 1.98 -19.80 3.60
CA ASP A 468 3.36 -19.74 4.13
C ASP A 468 4.07 -18.41 3.82
N ASP A 469 3.39 -17.31 4.18
CA ASP A 469 3.72 -15.89 3.90
C ASP A 469 3.68 -15.46 2.43
N GLN A 470 3.32 -16.34 1.48
CA GLN A 470 3.47 -16.10 0.03
C GLN A 470 2.15 -16.04 -0.73
N TYR A 471 1.97 -15.04 -1.58
CA TYR A 471 0.79 -14.94 -2.45
C TYR A 471 0.87 -15.89 -3.66
N VAL A 472 0.20 -17.04 -3.56
CA VAL A 472 0.05 -18.02 -4.64
C VAL A 472 -1.28 -17.81 -5.37
N ARG A 473 -1.28 -17.88 -6.72
CA ARG A 473 -2.51 -17.80 -7.52
C ARG A 473 -3.34 -19.07 -7.36
N VAL A 474 -4.60 -18.91 -6.92
CA VAL A 474 -5.52 -20.03 -6.64
C VAL A 474 -6.49 -20.29 -7.81
N PHE A 475 -6.95 -19.23 -8.48
CA PHE A 475 -7.72 -19.31 -9.73
C PHE A 475 -7.73 -17.97 -10.47
N THR A 476 -7.98 -17.99 -11.77
CA THR A 476 -8.24 -16.81 -12.60
C THR A 476 -9.66 -16.87 -13.14
N VAL A 477 -10.48 -15.86 -12.84
CA VAL A 477 -11.77 -15.65 -13.52
C VAL A 477 -11.52 -14.82 -14.78
N VAL A 478 -12.22 -15.13 -15.88
CA VAL A 478 -12.15 -14.41 -17.15
C VAL A 478 -13.55 -13.93 -17.50
N SER A 479 -13.73 -12.62 -17.72
CA SER A 479 -15.05 -12.02 -17.99
C SER A 479 -14.94 -10.77 -18.87
N ASP A 480 -15.96 -10.51 -19.67
CA ASP A 480 -16.18 -9.21 -20.31
C ASP A 480 -16.80 -8.26 -19.28
N VAL A 481 -16.14 -7.13 -19.02
CA VAL A 481 -16.53 -6.17 -17.98
C VAL A 481 -17.08 -4.89 -18.59
N HIS A 482 -18.26 -4.48 -18.16
CA HIS A 482 -18.97 -3.26 -18.57
C HIS A 482 -19.12 -2.32 -17.38
N LEU A 483 -18.58 -1.10 -17.51
CA LEU A 483 -18.65 -0.06 -16.47
C LEU A 483 -19.33 1.20 -17.04
N PRO A 484 -20.65 1.36 -16.84
CA PRO A 484 -21.36 2.58 -17.19
C PRO A 484 -21.08 3.66 -16.12
N VAL A 485 -20.37 4.73 -16.49
CA VAL A 485 -19.99 5.82 -15.57
C VAL A 485 -20.61 7.15 -16.01
N GLY A 486 -21.39 7.77 -15.12
CA GLY A 486 -21.82 9.16 -15.21
C GLY A 486 -21.01 10.08 -14.30
N LEU A 487 -21.20 11.39 -14.45
CA LEU A 487 -20.63 12.42 -13.57
C LEU A 487 -21.76 13.28 -12.97
N GLN A 488 -21.74 13.47 -11.65
CA GLN A 488 -22.62 14.40 -10.93
C GLN A 488 -21.83 15.48 -10.20
N VAL A 489 -22.47 16.62 -9.92
CA VAL A 489 -21.82 17.75 -9.23
C VAL A 489 -21.95 17.60 -7.70
N THR A 490 -20.82 17.57 -6.98
CA THR A 490 -20.79 17.50 -5.51
C THR A 490 -21.22 18.81 -4.88
N GLY A 491 -21.42 18.78 -3.56
CA GLY A 491 -21.75 19.98 -2.80
C GLY A 491 -20.72 21.12 -2.92
N MET A 492 -19.45 20.78 -3.15
CA MET A 492 -18.36 21.75 -3.25
C MET A 492 -18.09 22.22 -4.69
N GLY A 493 -18.92 21.81 -5.66
CA GLY A 493 -18.77 22.15 -7.08
C GLY A 493 -17.82 21.25 -7.85
N GLU A 494 -17.58 20.04 -7.35
CA GLU A 494 -16.62 19.06 -7.91
C GLU A 494 -17.36 18.00 -8.74
N LEU A 495 -16.62 17.16 -9.47
CA LEU A 495 -17.21 16.08 -10.27
C LEU A 495 -17.08 14.74 -9.53
N GLN A 496 -18.19 14.19 -9.06
CA GLN A 496 -18.28 12.84 -8.50
C GLN A 496 -18.53 11.83 -9.63
N PRO A 497 -17.66 10.81 -9.81
CA PRO A 497 -17.98 9.62 -10.57
C PRO A 497 -19.17 8.87 -9.96
N VAL A 498 -20.15 8.52 -10.78
CA VAL A 498 -21.32 7.73 -10.40
C VAL A 498 -21.40 6.53 -11.33
N ILE A 499 -21.13 5.33 -10.79
CA ILE A 499 -21.34 4.08 -11.52
C ILE A 499 -22.86 3.82 -11.61
N GLY A 500 -23.30 3.34 -12.77
CA GLY A 500 -24.69 2.95 -13.02
C GLY A 500 -25.07 1.61 -12.38
N ASP A 501 -26.09 0.97 -12.95
CA ASP A 501 -26.40 -0.42 -12.59
C ASP A 501 -25.27 -1.35 -13.04
N VAL A 502 -25.03 -2.40 -12.24
CA VAL A 502 -23.95 -3.38 -12.45
C VAL A 502 -24.45 -4.83 -12.40
N GLU A 503 -25.78 -5.07 -12.40
CA GLU A 503 -26.33 -6.44 -12.47
C GLU A 503 -25.81 -7.24 -13.69
N ASP A 504 -25.62 -6.58 -14.85
CA ASP A 504 -25.04 -7.14 -16.07
C ASP A 504 -23.56 -6.74 -16.31
N ALA A 505 -22.87 -6.13 -15.33
CA ALA A 505 -21.51 -5.60 -15.52
C ALA A 505 -20.44 -6.67 -15.82
N PHE A 506 -20.74 -7.95 -15.59
CA PHE A 506 -19.82 -9.07 -15.80
C PHE A 506 -20.49 -10.15 -16.65
N THR A 507 -20.08 -10.24 -17.91
CA THR A 507 -20.61 -11.19 -18.89
C THR A 507 -19.53 -12.16 -19.37
N ASN A 508 -19.93 -13.23 -20.08
CA ASN A 508 -19.02 -14.25 -20.62
C ASN A 508 -18.06 -14.87 -19.56
N VAL A 509 -18.53 -14.97 -18.31
CA VAL A 509 -17.77 -15.47 -17.16
C VAL A 509 -17.31 -16.92 -17.38
N SER A 510 -16.02 -17.15 -17.19
CA SER A 510 -15.38 -18.48 -17.18
C SER A 510 -14.21 -18.49 -16.18
N VAL A 511 -13.67 -19.66 -15.86
CA VAL A 511 -12.55 -19.81 -14.90
C VAL A 511 -11.46 -20.70 -15.49
N LYS A 512 -10.21 -20.38 -15.19
CA LYS A 512 -8.99 -21.12 -15.53
C LYS A 512 -8.00 -21.08 -14.35
N ASN A 513 -6.86 -21.77 -14.47
CA ASN A 513 -5.79 -21.78 -13.47
C ASN A 513 -6.27 -22.23 -12.07
N SER A 514 -7.29 -23.09 -12.00
CA SER A 514 -7.97 -23.48 -10.75
C SER A 514 -7.50 -24.82 -10.18
N GLU A 515 -6.30 -25.28 -10.56
CA GLU A 515 -5.71 -26.54 -10.12
C GLU A 515 -5.49 -26.59 -8.59
N ALA A 516 -5.39 -25.43 -7.95
CA ALA A 516 -5.28 -25.27 -6.50
C ALA A 516 -6.50 -25.76 -5.69
N ILE A 517 -7.67 -25.91 -6.33
CA ILE A 517 -8.96 -26.09 -5.64
C ILE A 517 -9.82 -27.18 -6.27
N THR A 518 -10.68 -27.83 -5.48
CA THR A 518 -11.48 -28.98 -5.93
C THR A 518 -12.80 -28.60 -6.59
N GLU A 519 -13.28 -27.37 -6.43
CA GLU A 519 -14.48 -26.88 -7.12
C GLU A 519 -14.23 -26.78 -8.64
N THR A 520 -15.20 -27.18 -9.47
CA THR A 520 -14.98 -27.12 -10.92
C THR A 520 -15.02 -25.68 -11.44
N PRO A 521 -14.36 -25.37 -12.58
CA PRO A 521 -14.46 -24.06 -13.23
C PRO A 521 -15.91 -23.59 -13.49
N ALA A 522 -16.85 -24.53 -13.65
CA ALA A 522 -18.27 -24.22 -13.81
C ALA A 522 -18.95 -23.83 -12.49
N ASP A 523 -18.61 -24.48 -11.38
CA ASP A 523 -19.13 -24.13 -10.04
C ASP A 523 -18.64 -22.74 -9.63
N LEU A 524 -17.34 -22.49 -9.82
CA LEU A 524 -16.70 -21.19 -9.55
C LEU A 524 -17.30 -20.06 -10.40
N ALA A 525 -17.50 -20.29 -11.71
CA ALA A 525 -18.15 -19.32 -12.60
C ALA A 525 -19.61 -19.01 -12.20
N ASN A 526 -20.34 -19.98 -11.64
CA ASN A 526 -21.71 -19.77 -11.16
C ASN A 526 -21.76 -18.95 -9.85
N LEU A 527 -20.73 -19.06 -9.00
CA LEU A 527 -20.63 -18.34 -7.72
C LEU A 527 -20.06 -16.91 -7.87
N PHE A 528 -19.22 -16.67 -8.90
CA PHE A 528 -18.53 -15.40 -9.10
C PHE A 528 -19.42 -14.14 -9.11
N PRO A 529 -20.62 -14.10 -9.72
CA PRO A 529 -21.51 -12.94 -9.63
C PRO A 529 -21.95 -12.60 -8.20
N ASN A 530 -22.09 -13.59 -7.32
CA ASN A 530 -22.43 -13.36 -5.92
C ASN A 530 -21.24 -12.72 -5.18
N LEU A 531 -20.01 -13.22 -5.40
CA LEU A 531 -18.78 -12.65 -4.84
C LEU A 531 -18.58 -11.20 -5.29
N LEU A 532 -18.80 -10.90 -6.56
CA LEU A 532 -18.74 -9.53 -7.08
C LEU A 532 -19.74 -8.60 -6.37
N GLY A 533 -20.94 -9.08 -6.04
CA GLY A 533 -21.92 -8.33 -5.25
C GLY A 533 -21.46 -7.96 -3.83
N LEU A 534 -20.38 -8.58 -3.33
CA LEU A 534 -19.72 -8.25 -2.07
C LEU A 534 -18.56 -7.25 -2.26
N VAL A 535 -17.72 -7.48 -3.28
CA VAL A 535 -16.45 -6.76 -3.47
C VAL A 535 -16.59 -5.46 -4.29
N LEU A 536 -17.45 -5.44 -5.32
CA LEU A 536 -17.62 -4.28 -6.21
C LEU A 536 -17.96 -2.96 -5.49
N PRO A 537 -18.81 -2.93 -4.43
CA PRO A 537 -19.06 -1.70 -3.69
C PRO A 537 -17.77 -1.10 -3.15
N GLN A 538 -16.90 -1.88 -2.49
CA GLN A 538 -15.67 -1.35 -1.89
C GLN A 538 -14.66 -0.87 -2.94
N LEU A 539 -14.56 -1.58 -4.08
CA LEU A 539 -13.75 -1.11 -5.21
C LEU A 539 -14.23 0.24 -5.78
N SER A 540 -15.52 0.57 -5.64
CA SER A 540 -16.07 1.85 -6.06
C SER A 540 -15.86 3.00 -5.05
N GLY A 541 -15.58 2.70 -3.77
CA GLY A 541 -15.33 3.69 -2.73
C GLY A 541 -14.10 4.56 -2.98
N GLY A 542 -13.09 4.04 -3.68
CA GLY A 542 -11.89 4.78 -4.06
C GLY A 542 -12.12 5.93 -5.07
N LEU A 543 -13.31 6.03 -5.68
CA LEU A 543 -13.64 7.06 -6.67
C LEU A 543 -14.02 8.40 -6.01
N SER A 544 -12.97 9.08 -5.51
CA SER A 544 -13.05 10.41 -4.92
C SER A 544 -13.57 11.48 -5.91
N PRO A 545 -14.20 12.57 -5.43
CA PRO A 545 -14.54 13.74 -6.23
C PRO A 545 -13.32 14.37 -6.94
N ILE A 546 -13.53 14.84 -8.17
CA ILE A 546 -12.54 15.59 -8.95
C ILE A 546 -12.83 17.09 -8.76
N SER A 547 -12.05 17.75 -7.91
CA SER A 547 -12.23 19.17 -7.59
C SER A 547 -11.96 20.09 -8.81
N LEU A 548 -12.86 21.05 -9.06
CA LEU A 548 -12.72 21.98 -10.19
C LEU A 548 -11.91 23.24 -9.82
N PRO A 549 -11.00 23.71 -10.69
CA PRO A 549 -10.16 24.86 -10.38
C PRO A 549 -10.94 26.19 -10.42
N ALA A 550 -10.70 27.04 -9.42
CA ALA A 550 -11.22 28.40 -9.40
C ALA A 550 -10.55 29.30 -10.47
N ILE A 551 -11.27 30.33 -10.91
CA ILE A 551 -10.86 31.28 -11.95
C ILE A 551 -11.01 32.70 -11.39
N GLY A 552 -9.90 33.32 -10.98
CA GLY A 552 -9.91 34.69 -10.43
C GLY A 552 -10.66 34.84 -9.10
N GLY A 553 -10.74 33.76 -8.30
CA GLY A 553 -11.55 33.72 -7.07
C GLY A 553 -13.04 33.38 -7.31
N LEU A 554 -13.43 33.09 -8.55
CA LEU A 554 -14.76 32.59 -8.91
C LEU A 554 -14.73 31.07 -9.09
N ASN A 555 -15.74 30.36 -8.59
CA ASN A 555 -15.89 28.93 -8.73
C ASN A 555 -16.65 28.59 -10.03
N LEU A 556 -16.42 27.38 -10.54
CA LEU A 556 -17.11 26.83 -11.71
C LEU A 556 -18.40 26.11 -11.27
N ALA A 557 -19.54 26.80 -11.33
CA ALA A 557 -20.85 26.17 -11.18
C ALA A 557 -21.22 25.46 -12.49
N VAL A 558 -21.02 24.15 -12.55
CA VAL A 558 -21.33 23.32 -13.73
C VAL A 558 -22.83 23.38 -14.05
N VAL A 559 -23.14 23.56 -15.33
CA VAL A 559 -24.49 23.70 -15.91
C VAL A 559 -24.91 22.39 -16.60
N ASP A 560 -23.98 21.75 -17.31
CA ASP A 560 -24.19 20.43 -17.93
C ASP A 560 -22.85 19.73 -18.18
N ILE A 561 -22.89 18.39 -18.25
CA ILE A 561 -21.77 17.51 -18.61
C ILE A 561 -22.32 16.45 -19.57
N THR A 562 -21.95 16.49 -20.85
CA THR A 562 -22.60 15.66 -21.87
C THR A 562 -21.74 15.46 -23.12
N ALA A 563 -22.07 14.47 -23.94
CA ALA A 563 -21.41 14.24 -25.24
C ALA A 563 -22.00 15.12 -26.36
N VAL A 564 -21.13 15.79 -27.13
CA VAL A 564 -21.50 16.75 -28.20
C VAL A 564 -20.83 16.45 -29.55
N ASP A 565 -21.26 17.16 -30.60
CA ASP A 565 -20.82 17.00 -32.00
C ASP A 565 -20.94 15.57 -32.55
N ASN A 566 -22.07 14.88 -32.29
CA ASN A 566 -22.26 13.46 -32.59
C ASN A 566 -21.25 12.57 -31.84
N ASP A 567 -21.15 12.82 -30.54
CA ASP A 567 -20.41 12.01 -29.57
C ASP A 567 -18.90 11.94 -29.88
N ASN A 568 -18.40 13.02 -30.47
CA ASN A 568 -16.98 13.23 -30.75
C ASN A 568 -16.28 14.01 -29.63
N PHE A 569 -17.00 14.80 -28.82
CA PHE A 569 -16.43 15.49 -27.66
C PHE A 569 -17.20 15.18 -26.38
N LEU A 570 -16.48 14.88 -25.30
CA LEU A 570 -16.98 15.04 -23.94
C LEU A 570 -16.93 16.53 -23.61
N ALA A 571 -18.04 17.13 -23.20
CA ALA A 571 -18.13 18.56 -22.93
C ALA A 571 -18.64 18.86 -21.52
N ILE A 572 -17.97 19.79 -20.83
CA ILE A 572 -18.41 20.40 -19.58
C ILE A 572 -18.77 21.86 -19.87
N PHE A 573 -19.98 22.28 -19.50
CA PHE A 573 -20.43 23.67 -19.57
C PHE A 573 -20.61 24.21 -18.14
N ALA A 574 -20.10 25.40 -17.85
CA ALA A 574 -20.11 25.97 -16.51
C ALA A 574 -20.36 27.49 -16.52
N ASN A 575 -20.91 27.99 -15.40
CA ASN A 575 -21.05 29.40 -15.08
C ASN A 575 -20.07 29.78 -13.97
N LEU A 576 -19.49 30.98 -14.04
CA LEU A 576 -18.67 31.54 -12.98
C LEU A 576 -19.57 32.13 -11.89
N VAL A 577 -19.29 31.78 -10.64
CA VAL A 577 -19.99 32.27 -9.44
C VAL A 577 -19.00 32.65 -8.36
N THR A 578 -19.34 33.64 -7.53
CA THR A 578 -18.62 33.88 -6.26
C THR A 578 -18.88 32.72 -5.31
N ALA A 579 -17.89 32.33 -4.50
CA ALA A 579 -18.10 31.38 -3.41
C ALA A 579 -19.22 31.89 -2.48
N LEU A 580 -20.32 31.14 -2.39
CA LEU A 580 -21.46 31.50 -1.54
C LEU A 580 -21.22 30.98 -0.12
N PRO A 581 -21.37 31.81 0.93
CA PRO A 581 -21.36 31.34 2.32
C PRO A 581 -22.68 30.61 2.61
N ALA A 582 -22.77 29.38 2.14
CA ALA A 582 -23.84 28.46 2.47
C ALA A 582 -23.78 28.04 3.94
N ARG A 583 -24.91 27.56 4.45
CA ARG A 583 -24.94 26.78 5.68
C ARG A 583 -25.17 25.33 5.26
N PRO A 584 -24.30 24.39 5.69
CA PRO A 584 -24.63 22.97 5.67
C PRO A 584 -26.02 22.74 6.28
N VAL A 585 -26.80 21.88 5.65
CA VAL A 585 -27.91 21.23 6.36
C VAL A 585 -27.34 20.25 7.37
N VAL A 586 -28.11 19.91 8.40
CA VAL A 586 -27.77 18.81 9.32
C VAL A 586 -28.58 17.60 8.89
N THR A 587 -27.91 16.47 8.73
CA THR A 587 -28.55 15.20 8.40
C THR A 587 -29.32 14.67 9.60
N ASP A 588 -30.57 14.26 9.37
CA ASP A 588 -31.46 13.63 10.36
C ASP A 588 -31.95 12.32 9.74
N VAL A 589 -31.50 11.20 10.30
CA VAL A 589 -31.84 9.85 9.86
C VAL A 589 -32.02 8.92 11.06
N ARG A 590 -32.94 7.97 10.94
CA ARG A 590 -33.06 6.84 11.86
C ARG A 590 -33.21 5.52 11.11
N LEU A 591 -32.73 4.45 11.73
CA LEU A 591 -33.07 3.09 11.34
C LEU A 591 -34.58 2.86 11.59
N ALA A 592 -35.30 2.45 10.55
CA ALA A 592 -36.76 2.28 10.58
C ALA A 592 -37.22 0.81 10.47
N GLY A 593 -36.32 -0.10 10.09
CA GLY A 593 -36.54 -1.54 10.11
C GLY A 593 -35.39 -2.30 9.47
N VAL A 594 -35.23 -3.56 9.88
CA VAL A 594 -34.36 -4.57 9.25
C VAL A 594 -35.23 -5.78 8.92
N ALA A 595 -35.01 -6.40 7.77
CA ALA A 595 -35.67 -7.63 7.37
C ALA A 595 -34.70 -8.59 6.68
N GLU A 596 -34.56 -9.79 7.23
CA GLU A 596 -33.63 -10.83 6.79
C GLU A 596 -34.36 -12.02 6.14
N PRO A 597 -33.71 -12.76 5.21
CA PRO A 597 -34.21 -14.02 4.70
C PRO A 597 -34.07 -15.13 5.74
N ALA A 598 -34.73 -16.28 5.51
CA ALA A 598 -34.62 -17.43 6.42
C ALA A 598 -33.18 -17.93 6.53
N THR A 599 -32.74 -18.34 7.72
CA THR A 599 -31.36 -18.76 8.02
C THR A 599 -30.81 -19.85 7.08
N ALA A 600 -31.68 -20.73 6.57
CA ALA A 600 -31.31 -21.77 5.60
C ALA A 600 -30.98 -21.23 4.19
N ILE A 601 -31.45 -20.04 3.84
CA ILE A 601 -31.10 -19.32 2.60
C ILE A 601 -29.82 -18.51 2.85
N ALA A 602 -29.71 -17.86 4.02
CA ALA A 602 -28.49 -17.13 4.40
C ALA A 602 -27.25 -18.07 4.42
N LYS A 603 -27.39 -19.29 4.95
CA LYS A 603 -26.35 -20.32 4.98
C LYS A 603 -26.08 -21.05 3.65
N ASP A 604 -26.73 -20.67 2.54
CA ASP A 604 -26.53 -21.30 1.22
C ASP A 604 -26.38 -20.28 0.08
N PRO A 605 -25.12 -19.91 -0.27
CA PRO A 605 -24.83 -18.97 -1.37
C PRO A 605 -25.34 -19.40 -2.75
N SER A 606 -25.64 -20.69 -2.98
CA SER A 606 -26.26 -21.12 -4.25
C SER A 606 -27.69 -20.60 -4.40
N GLN A 607 -28.38 -20.32 -3.29
CA GLN A 607 -29.75 -19.81 -3.27
C GLN A 607 -29.83 -18.28 -3.31
N TRP A 608 -28.74 -17.56 -3.04
CA TRP A 608 -28.76 -16.09 -2.95
C TRP A 608 -29.25 -15.43 -4.25
N LYS A 609 -28.83 -15.93 -5.42
CA LYS A 609 -29.25 -15.45 -6.75
C LYS A 609 -30.75 -15.61 -7.04
N ALA A 610 -31.43 -16.52 -6.34
CA ALA A 610 -32.87 -16.74 -6.47
C ALA A 610 -33.71 -15.99 -5.40
N ASN A 611 -33.06 -15.29 -4.47
CA ASN A 611 -33.67 -14.63 -3.32
C ASN A 611 -33.25 -13.15 -3.27
N ARG A 612 -33.71 -12.43 -2.25
CA ARG A 612 -33.26 -11.05 -1.97
C ARG A 612 -32.28 -11.06 -0.80
N PRO A 613 -31.22 -10.22 -0.83
CA PRO A 613 -30.41 -9.97 0.35
C PRO A 613 -31.25 -9.47 1.52
N PRO A 614 -30.71 -9.49 2.76
CA PRO A 614 -31.26 -8.69 3.84
C PRO A 614 -31.49 -7.24 3.41
N SER A 615 -32.40 -6.57 4.11
CA SER A 615 -32.78 -5.20 3.77
C SER A 615 -32.92 -4.30 4.99
N VAL A 616 -32.41 -3.08 4.84
CA VAL A 616 -32.34 -2.05 5.86
C VAL A 616 -33.16 -0.85 5.38
N THR A 617 -34.26 -0.55 6.07
CA THR A 617 -35.08 0.63 5.78
C THR A 617 -34.66 1.79 6.68
N LEU A 618 -34.27 2.91 6.07
CA LEU A 618 -34.01 4.17 6.76
C LEU A 618 -35.27 5.07 6.72
N ASP A 619 -35.31 6.09 7.57
CA ASP A 619 -36.37 7.11 7.59
C ASP A 619 -35.72 8.46 7.90
N PHE A 620 -35.82 9.40 6.95
CA PHE A 620 -35.15 10.70 6.98
C PHE A 620 -36.04 11.82 7.53
N GLY A 621 -35.39 12.86 8.05
CA GLY A 621 -35.99 14.00 8.73
C GLY A 621 -37.07 14.75 7.96
N ALA A 622 -37.85 15.54 8.71
CA ALA A 622 -39.10 16.11 8.22
C ALA A 622 -38.98 17.24 7.17
N ALA A 623 -37.78 17.64 6.72
CA ALA A 623 -37.55 18.73 5.78
C ALA A 623 -37.92 18.39 4.32
N LEU A 624 -38.81 19.17 3.68
CA LEU A 624 -39.43 18.81 2.39
C LEU A 624 -38.64 19.22 1.14
N ASN A 625 -37.55 19.97 1.31
CA ASN A 625 -36.72 20.52 0.25
C ASN A 625 -35.32 19.89 0.18
N HIS A 626 -35.14 18.72 0.77
CA HIS A 626 -33.86 18.04 0.90
C HIS A 626 -33.76 16.81 -0.02
N GLU A 627 -32.52 16.49 -0.42
CA GLU A 627 -32.13 15.23 -1.05
C GLU A 627 -30.93 14.64 -0.29
N TRP A 628 -30.84 13.31 -0.31
CA TRP A 628 -29.89 12.54 0.47
C TRP A 628 -29.00 11.69 -0.45
N SER A 629 -27.76 11.46 0.00
CA SER A 629 -26.81 10.53 -0.58
C SER A 629 -26.35 9.56 0.52
N ILE A 630 -26.22 8.28 0.19
CA ILE A 630 -26.01 7.17 1.13
C ILE A 630 -24.78 6.38 0.70
N LYS A 631 -23.84 6.15 1.61
CA LYS A 631 -22.74 5.18 1.48
C LYS A 631 -23.01 3.99 2.40
N VAL A 632 -22.65 2.79 1.96
CA VAL A 632 -22.81 1.54 2.72
C VAL A 632 -21.46 0.83 2.71
N ASP A 633 -20.95 0.55 3.91
CA ASP A 633 -19.57 0.17 4.17
C ASP A 633 -18.63 1.10 3.38
N ASP A 634 -17.55 0.58 2.80
CA ASP A 634 -16.65 1.38 1.95
C ASP A 634 -17.14 1.52 0.49
N GLY A 635 -18.46 1.50 0.30
CA GLY A 635 -19.11 1.72 -0.99
C GLY A 635 -19.00 3.15 -1.54
N ALA A 636 -19.23 3.31 -2.85
CA ALA A 636 -19.47 4.63 -3.43
C ALA A 636 -20.77 5.26 -2.89
N TRP A 637 -20.76 6.59 -2.81
CA TRP A 637 -21.93 7.40 -2.50
C TRP A 637 -23.06 7.22 -3.54
N SER A 638 -24.28 6.98 -3.08
CA SER A 638 -25.44 6.89 -3.96
C SER A 638 -25.70 8.20 -4.71
N PRO A 639 -26.33 8.15 -5.90
CA PRO A 639 -26.96 9.32 -6.50
C PRO A 639 -27.85 10.05 -5.49
N TRP A 640 -27.91 11.38 -5.62
CA TRP A 640 -28.77 12.21 -4.77
C TRP A 640 -30.25 11.88 -5.01
N SER A 641 -30.98 11.59 -3.95
CA SER A 641 -32.36 11.13 -4.00
C SER A 641 -33.22 11.87 -2.98
N ALA A 642 -34.43 12.27 -3.39
CA ALA A 642 -35.44 12.82 -2.48
C ALA A 642 -36.31 11.71 -1.81
N ASN A 643 -35.91 10.44 -1.93
CA ASN A 643 -36.57 9.34 -1.23
C ASN A 643 -36.29 9.43 0.27
N ARG A 644 -37.30 9.80 1.03
CA ARG A 644 -37.25 9.92 2.50
C ARG A 644 -37.16 8.61 3.25
N ARG A 645 -37.49 7.49 2.62
CA ARG A 645 -37.64 6.19 3.30
C ARG A 645 -37.06 5.05 2.46
N PRO A 646 -35.77 5.13 2.09
CA PRO A 646 -35.14 4.15 1.23
C PRO A 646 -35.03 2.80 1.97
N THR A 647 -35.33 1.73 1.24
CA THR A 647 -35.02 0.36 1.67
C THR A 647 -33.80 -0.09 0.89
N LEU A 648 -32.66 -0.10 1.58
CA LEU A 648 -31.40 -0.61 1.06
C LEU A 648 -31.47 -2.14 1.06
N SER A 649 -31.27 -2.76 -0.09
CA SER A 649 -31.00 -4.20 -0.19
C SER A 649 -29.79 -4.33 -1.11
N ARG A 650 -28.67 -4.82 -0.56
CA ARG A 650 -27.35 -4.77 -1.17
C ARG A 650 -26.70 -6.15 -1.11
N GLY A 651 -25.87 -6.50 -2.09
CA GLY A 651 -25.17 -7.78 -2.09
C GLY A 651 -24.31 -7.98 -0.83
N VAL A 652 -23.59 -6.94 -0.40
CA VAL A 652 -22.75 -6.95 0.81
C VAL A 652 -23.48 -7.39 2.08
N PHE A 653 -24.79 -7.13 2.20
CA PHE A 653 -25.61 -7.54 3.35
C PHE A 653 -25.84 -9.06 3.45
N TRP A 654 -25.39 -9.87 2.49
CA TRP A 654 -25.33 -11.32 2.65
C TRP A 654 -24.20 -11.77 3.60
N ILE A 655 -23.21 -10.92 3.90
CA ILE A 655 -22.15 -11.21 4.87
C ILE A 655 -22.72 -11.01 6.30
N PRO A 656 -22.61 -12.00 7.20
CA PRO A 656 -22.90 -11.80 8.61
C PRO A 656 -21.88 -10.84 9.25
N GLY A 657 -22.35 -9.78 9.91
CA GLY A 657 -21.45 -8.78 10.49
C GLY A 657 -22.11 -7.45 10.82
N GLN A 658 -21.28 -6.47 11.19
CA GLN A 658 -21.67 -5.09 11.46
C GLN A 658 -21.38 -4.24 10.22
N HIS A 659 -22.42 -3.69 9.60
CA HIS A 659 -22.33 -2.80 8.46
C HIS A 659 -22.41 -1.34 8.89
N LYS A 660 -21.63 -0.48 8.23
CA LYS A 660 -21.68 0.98 8.39
C LYS A 660 -22.54 1.59 7.30
N ILE A 661 -23.40 2.54 7.65
CA ILE A 661 -24.28 3.25 6.70
C ILE A 661 -24.15 4.74 6.97
N GLU A 662 -23.37 5.42 6.14
CA GLU A 662 -23.22 6.88 6.19
C GLU A 662 -24.29 7.56 5.36
N VAL A 663 -24.90 8.60 5.90
CA VAL A 663 -25.92 9.41 5.22
C VAL A 663 -25.53 10.88 5.28
N ARG A 664 -25.68 11.58 4.16
CA ARG A 664 -25.53 13.04 4.10
C ARG A 664 -26.67 13.68 3.32
N ALA A 665 -27.14 14.83 3.78
CA ALA A 665 -28.21 15.60 3.15
C ALA A 665 -27.69 16.87 2.45
N ARG A 666 -28.51 17.45 1.56
CA ARG A 666 -28.39 18.83 1.03
C ARG A 666 -29.77 19.36 0.61
N GLU A 667 -29.92 20.66 0.41
CA GLU A 667 -31.12 21.21 -0.25
C GLU A 667 -31.12 20.89 -1.75
N ILE A 668 -32.28 20.51 -2.30
CA ILE A 668 -32.46 20.12 -3.70
C ILE A 668 -31.99 21.24 -4.63
N GLY A 669 -31.04 20.91 -5.52
CA GLY A 669 -30.51 21.86 -6.50
C GLY A 669 -29.60 22.96 -5.92
N LYS A 670 -29.18 22.83 -4.65
CA LYS A 670 -28.19 23.70 -3.99
C LYS A 670 -27.05 22.86 -3.42
N PRO A 671 -26.09 22.44 -4.27
CA PRO A 671 -25.00 21.59 -3.82
C PRO A 671 -24.27 22.19 -2.60
N GLU A 672 -24.07 23.50 -2.56
CA GLU A 672 -23.35 24.24 -1.53
C GLU A 672 -23.89 24.04 -0.09
N THR A 673 -25.11 23.54 0.05
CA THR A 673 -25.76 23.26 1.35
C THR A 673 -25.50 21.87 1.90
N ILE A 674 -24.58 21.10 1.30
CA ILE A 674 -24.23 19.74 1.72
C ILE A 674 -23.82 19.66 3.20
N ASP A 675 -24.26 18.61 3.88
CA ASP A 675 -23.70 18.21 5.16
C ASP A 675 -22.26 17.68 4.99
N THR A 676 -21.31 18.35 5.61
CA THR A 676 -19.87 17.99 5.59
C THR A 676 -19.51 16.94 6.63
N THR A 677 -20.46 16.55 7.49
CA THR A 677 -20.31 15.60 8.59
C THR A 677 -21.41 14.54 8.48
N PRO A 678 -21.22 13.47 7.67
CA PRO A 678 -22.24 12.45 7.48
C PRO A 678 -22.67 11.78 8.79
N GLU A 679 -23.96 11.52 8.94
CA GLU A 679 -24.51 10.77 10.06
C GLU A 679 -24.28 9.27 9.82
N LEU A 680 -23.64 8.60 10.78
CA LEU A 680 -23.31 7.17 10.72
C LEU A 680 -24.36 6.33 11.45
N ILE A 681 -24.92 5.33 10.77
CA ILE A 681 -25.73 4.27 11.38
C ILE A 681 -25.03 2.93 11.22
N GLU A 682 -24.86 2.23 12.34
CA GLU A 682 -24.34 0.86 12.35
C GLU A 682 -25.48 -0.15 12.46
N VAL A 683 -25.43 -1.22 11.65
CA VAL A 683 -26.46 -2.27 11.60
C VAL A 683 -25.79 -3.64 11.60
N VAL A 684 -26.12 -4.47 12.59
CA VAL A 684 -25.67 -5.87 12.63
C VAL A 684 -26.67 -6.75 11.88
N LEU A 685 -26.17 -7.59 10.97
CA LEU A 685 -26.93 -8.52 10.14
C LEU A 685 -26.39 -9.96 10.29
N GLY A 686 -27.26 -10.95 10.05
CA GLY A 686 -26.88 -12.36 9.94
C GLY A 686 -26.51 -13.05 11.25
N THR A 687 -26.94 -12.57 12.41
CA THR A 687 -26.50 -13.09 13.73
C THR A 687 -26.82 -14.56 13.98
N ASP A 688 -27.79 -15.14 13.27
CA ASP A 688 -28.15 -16.57 13.35
C ASP A 688 -27.26 -17.46 12.43
N VAL A 689 -26.26 -16.87 11.77
CA VAL A 689 -25.32 -17.56 10.88
C VAL A 689 -24.05 -17.94 11.64
N ASP A 690 -24.08 -19.11 12.30
CA ASP A 690 -22.84 -19.81 12.68
C ASP A 690 -21.98 -19.99 11.43
N LEU A 691 -20.86 -19.27 11.36
CA LEU A 691 -19.83 -19.49 10.33
C LEU A 691 -19.23 -20.89 10.51
N PRO A 692 -18.81 -21.56 9.41
CA PRO A 692 -18.23 -22.89 9.50
C PRO A 692 -16.81 -22.81 10.08
N THR A 693 -16.72 -22.82 11.42
CA THR A 693 -15.45 -22.99 12.10
C THR A 693 -14.82 -24.32 11.68
N GLY A 694 -13.70 -24.27 10.94
CA GLY A 694 -12.62 -25.24 11.16
C GLY A 694 -12.34 -25.31 12.66
N ARG A 695 -11.90 -26.46 13.20
CA ARG A 695 -11.94 -26.78 14.64
C ARG A 695 -11.05 -25.86 15.52
N PHE A 696 -11.47 -24.62 15.73
CA PHE A 696 -10.89 -23.70 16.68
C PHE A 696 -11.28 -24.13 18.09
N ILE A 697 -10.31 -24.60 18.87
CA ILE A 697 -10.46 -24.69 20.33
C ILE A 697 -10.33 -23.27 20.89
N ALA A 698 -11.39 -22.48 20.71
CA ALA A 698 -11.50 -21.13 21.25
C ALA A 698 -11.57 -21.18 22.79
N LYS A 699 -10.39 -21.15 23.42
CA LYS A 699 -10.21 -21.22 24.87
C LYS A 699 -10.90 -20.02 25.53
N THR A 700 -12.06 -20.27 26.13
CA THR A 700 -12.93 -19.22 26.65
C THR A 700 -12.29 -18.53 27.86
N GLU A 701 -12.12 -17.20 27.80
CA GLU A 701 -11.63 -16.39 28.93
C GLU A 701 -12.65 -16.36 30.09
N ASN A 702 -12.62 -17.38 30.93
CA ASN A 702 -13.33 -17.38 32.21
C ASN A 702 -12.44 -16.76 33.29
N GLY A 703 -12.77 -15.53 33.70
CA GLY A 703 -11.95 -14.71 34.60
C GLY A 703 -11.60 -15.37 35.93
N PHE A 704 -10.30 -15.44 36.23
CA PHE A 704 -9.77 -16.01 37.47
C PHE A 704 -9.86 -15.00 38.64
N HIS A 705 -10.90 -15.11 39.46
CA HIS A 705 -10.93 -14.49 40.79
C HIS A 705 -10.20 -15.38 41.80
N GLY A 706 -8.95 -15.02 42.14
CA GLY A 706 -8.15 -15.77 43.10
C GLY A 706 -8.45 -15.44 44.57
N GLN A 707 -8.34 -16.44 45.45
CA GLN A 707 -7.47 -16.29 46.63
C GLN A 707 -6.97 -17.63 47.21
N SER A 708 -5.64 -17.71 47.33
CA SER A 708 -4.84 -18.45 48.33
C SER A 708 -5.38 -19.76 48.96
N GLY A 709 -4.71 -20.88 48.67
CA GLY A 709 -4.79 -22.14 49.43
C GLY A 709 -3.43 -22.79 49.63
N SER A 710 -2.63 -22.32 50.59
CA SER A 710 -1.28 -22.85 50.85
C SER A 710 -1.25 -24.04 51.82
N SER A 711 -0.43 -25.06 51.51
CA SER A 711 -0.06 -26.22 52.35
C SER A 711 -1.16 -27.24 52.65
N GLY A 712 -0.83 -28.56 52.65
CA GLY A 712 -1.82 -29.57 53.01
C GLY A 712 -1.57 -31.06 52.77
N CYS A 713 -0.34 -31.57 52.61
CA CYS A 713 -0.14 -33.03 52.60
C CYS A 713 -0.43 -33.63 53.99
N ALA A 714 -1.59 -34.27 54.15
CA ALA A 714 -2.01 -34.89 55.41
C ALA A 714 -2.57 -36.31 55.20
N CYS A 715 -1.66 -37.30 55.16
CA CYS A 715 -2.05 -38.70 55.19
C CYS A 715 -2.72 -39.05 56.53
N ASN A 716 -3.95 -39.57 56.51
CA ASN A 716 -4.60 -40.10 57.72
C ASN A 716 -4.11 -41.53 58.01
N THR A 717 -3.84 -41.85 59.28
CA THR A 717 -3.15 -43.10 59.66
C THR A 717 -4.02 -44.08 60.44
N GLY A 718 -4.10 -45.33 59.99
CA GLY A 718 -4.55 -46.47 60.81
C GLY A 718 -5.02 -47.68 59.98
N GLY A 719 -4.55 -48.90 60.20
CA GLY A 719 -3.45 -49.32 61.07
C GLY A 719 -3.35 -50.84 61.27
N GLY A 720 -2.12 -51.38 61.21
CA GLY A 720 -1.80 -52.79 61.48
C GLY A 720 -1.84 -53.72 60.24
N ALA A 721 -1.14 -54.87 60.21
CA ALA A 721 -0.15 -55.36 61.19
C ALA A 721 0.78 -56.45 60.59
N GLY A 722 2.09 -56.31 60.76
CA GLY A 722 3.12 -57.31 60.41
C GLY A 722 3.45 -57.43 58.90
N GLY A 723 4.65 -57.85 58.48
CA GLY A 723 5.88 -58.12 59.25
C GLY A 723 6.97 -58.73 58.36
N ALA A 724 8.27 -58.53 58.72
CA ALA A 724 9.49 -58.96 57.99
C ALA A 724 9.63 -58.39 56.54
N ALA A 725 10.49 -57.41 56.22
CA ALA A 725 11.94 -57.23 56.46
C ALA A 725 12.84 -58.20 55.64
N PRO A 726 14.10 -57.84 55.23
CA PRO A 726 14.79 -56.54 55.35
C PRO A 726 15.77 -56.12 54.19
N PHE A 727 16.33 -54.91 54.36
CA PHE A 727 17.64 -54.38 53.88
C PHE A 727 17.84 -53.91 52.43
N ALA A 728 17.97 -52.58 52.31
CA ALA A 728 19.18 -51.99 51.75
C ALA A 728 20.18 -51.62 52.87
N LEU A 729 21.47 -51.79 52.59
CA LEU A 729 22.67 -51.27 53.26
C LEU A 729 23.65 -50.97 52.10
N VAL A 730 24.48 -49.93 52.07
CA VAL A 730 25.27 -49.32 53.15
C VAL A 730 25.45 -47.82 52.91
N PHE A 731 25.30 -47.01 53.97
CA PHE A 731 26.13 -45.82 54.16
C PHE A 731 26.48 -45.74 55.66
N LEU A 732 27.76 -45.84 56.02
CA LEU A 732 28.17 -46.02 57.42
C LEU A 732 29.62 -45.55 57.69
N MET A 733 29.79 -44.91 58.84
CA MET A 733 31.05 -44.57 59.52
C MET A 733 31.92 -43.44 58.94
N ILE A 734 31.58 -42.20 59.32
CA ILE A 734 32.57 -41.25 59.84
C ILE A 734 32.17 -40.90 61.28
N VAL A 735 33.16 -40.63 62.13
CA VAL A 735 33.07 -40.20 63.55
C VAL A 735 32.52 -41.24 64.56
N LEU A 736 33.42 -41.67 65.45
CA LEU A 736 33.15 -42.18 66.79
C LEU A 736 34.00 -41.34 67.77
N PRO A 737 33.53 -41.07 68.99
CA PRO A 737 34.13 -41.83 70.10
C PRO A 737 33.20 -42.12 71.29
N MET A 738 33.39 -43.30 71.92
CA MET A 738 32.84 -43.73 73.23
C MET A 738 31.29 -43.90 73.28
N ARG A 739 30.65 -44.99 73.71
CA ARG A 739 30.89 -46.30 74.38
C ARG A 739 29.63 -47.17 74.06
N ARG A 740 29.48 -48.51 74.16
CA ARG A 740 30.18 -49.75 74.60
C ARG A 740 29.30 -50.93 74.04
N VAL A 741 29.71 -52.19 73.80
CA VAL A 741 31.00 -52.88 73.61
C VAL A 741 30.74 -54.35 73.18
N ARG A 742 31.62 -54.97 72.36
CA ARG A 742 31.64 -56.42 71.95
C ARG A 742 30.52 -56.87 70.96
N ARG A 743 30.70 -57.82 70.01
CA ARG A 743 31.90 -58.54 69.48
C ARG A 743 31.57 -59.29 68.15
N THR A 744 32.45 -59.19 67.13
CA THR A 744 32.84 -60.22 66.09
C THR A 744 31.79 -60.97 65.22
N ALA A 745 32.06 -61.42 63.97
CA ALA A 745 33.06 -61.07 62.92
C ALA A 745 32.89 -61.88 61.59
N ARG A 746 33.10 -61.21 60.43
CA ARG A 746 33.80 -61.69 59.19
C ARG A 746 33.22 -62.75 58.20
N ARG A 747 33.15 -62.30 56.92
CA ARG A 747 33.78 -62.83 55.67
C ARG A 747 33.04 -63.75 54.65
N LEU A 748 32.97 -63.21 53.41
CA LEU A 748 33.39 -63.77 52.11
C LEU A 748 32.61 -64.87 51.35
N ALA A 749 32.08 -64.44 50.18
CA ALA A 749 32.48 -64.87 48.82
C ALA A 749 31.90 -66.12 48.10
N SER A 750 31.35 -65.82 46.91
CA SER A 750 31.64 -66.45 45.60
C SER A 750 30.99 -67.76 45.16
N GLN A 751 30.74 -67.82 43.84
CA GLN A 751 30.58 -69.01 42.96
C GLN A 751 29.27 -69.83 43.17
N ALA A 752 28.42 -69.98 42.14
CA ALA A 752 28.51 -70.90 40.98
C ALA A 752 28.14 -72.37 41.34
N ALA A 753 27.53 -73.21 40.49
CA ALA A 753 26.78 -73.03 39.24
C ALA A 753 26.19 -74.39 38.78
N ARG A 754 25.16 -74.36 37.91
CA ARG A 754 24.80 -75.38 36.88
C ARG A 754 24.23 -76.77 37.29
N LEU A 755 23.44 -77.31 36.35
CA LEU A 755 23.06 -78.73 36.07
C LEU A 755 22.08 -79.40 37.08
N GLY A 756 21.09 -80.21 36.67
CA GLY A 756 20.61 -80.63 35.33
C GLY A 756 19.08 -80.89 35.36
N ALA A 757 18.33 -80.92 34.24
CA ALA A 757 18.21 -82.03 33.26
C ALA A 757 17.66 -83.35 33.86
N VAL A 758 16.65 -84.05 33.31
CA VAL A 758 15.88 -83.85 32.06
C VAL A 758 14.54 -84.65 32.06
N VAL A 759 13.48 -84.08 31.43
CA VAL A 759 12.25 -84.68 30.80
C VAL A 759 11.51 -85.89 31.44
N TRP A 760 10.18 -85.75 31.66
CA TRP A 760 9.12 -86.61 31.04
C TRP A 760 7.72 -85.92 31.11
N ILE A 761 6.73 -86.47 30.40
CA ILE A 761 5.54 -85.81 29.81
C ILE A 761 4.34 -86.78 29.95
N ALA A 762 3.07 -86.44 30.27
CA ALA A 762 2.34 -85.19 30.61
C ALA A 762 1.31 -85.52 31.76
N ALA A 763 0.16 -84.86 32.05
CA ALA A 763 -0.65 -83.78 31.46
C ALA A 763 -1.55 -83.12 32.56
N LEU A 764 -2.61 -82.36 32.17
CA LEU A 764 -3.51 -81.54 33.02
C LEU A 764 -2.78 -80.36 33.70
N MET A 765 -2.85 -79.10 33.23
CA MET A 765 -3.84 -78.42 32.36
C MET A 765 -5.27 -78.39 32.91
N SER A 766 -5.49 -77.64 33.98
CA SER A 766 -6.63 -76.70 34.13
C SER A 766 -6.58 -75.94 35.47
N LEU A 767 -6.22 -74.66 35.42
CA LEU A 767 -6.67 -73.51 36.23
C LEU A 767 -5.77 -72.30 35.85
N PRO A 768 -6.27 -71.06 35.90
CA PRO A 768 -5.63 -69.95 35.20
C PRO A 768 -4.36 -69.47 35.89
N GLY A 769 -3.29 -69.31 35.12
CA GLY A 769 -2.25 -68.35 35.45
C GLY A 769 -2.79 -66.95 35.15
N CYS A 770 -2.69 -66.03 36.11
CA CYS A 770 -3.01 -64.62 35.88
C CYS A 770 -1.95 -64.01 34.96
N SER A 771 -2.24 -64.02 33.65
CA SER A 771 -1.53 -63.17 32.70
C SER A 771 -1.99 -61.74 32.94
N CYS A 772 -1.22 -60.97 33.71
CA CYS A 772 -1.24 -59.52 33.61
C CYS A 772 -0.56 -59.16 32.28
N GLY A 773 -1.31 -59.30 31.19
CA GLY A 773 -1.00 -58.62 29.95
C GLY A 773 -1.64 -57.25 30.06
N ASP A 774 -0.82 -56.23 30.30
CA ASP A 774 -1.26 -54.85 30.13
C ASP A 774 -1.58 -54.69 28.64
N ALA A 775 -2.86 -54.51 28.32
CA ALA A 775 -3.27 -54.34 26.94
C ALA A 775 -2.81 -52.94 26.47
N PRO A 776 -2.02 -52.85 25.38
CA PRO A 776 -1.27 -51.62 25.07
C PRO A 776 -2.14 -50.41 24.72
N CYS A 777 -3.44 -50.61 24.45
CA CYS A 777 -4.43 -49.57 24.20
C CYS A 777 -5.51 -49.48 25.31
N GLY A 778 -5.13 -49.80 26.56
CA GLY A 778 -6.04 -49.77 27.71
C GLY A 778 -6.97 -50.99 27.77
N ASP A 779 -8.23 -50.80 28.18
CA ASP A 779 -9.21 -51.89 28.33
C ASP A 779 -9.73 -52.48 26.98
N VAL A 780 -9.11 -52.13 25.85
CA VAL A 780 -9.52 -52.55 24.48
C VAL A 780 -8.35 -53.08 23.64
N ASP A 781 -8.66 -53.92 22.66
CA ASP A 781 -7.71 -54.29 21.60
C ASP A 781 -7.38 -53.06 20.74
N CYS A 782 -6.11 -52.86 20.42
CA CYS A 782 -5.65 -51.76 19.55
C CYS A 782 -6.26 -51.82 18.14
N LEU A 783 -6.48 -50.66 17.53
CA LEU A 783 -6.91 -50.56 16.14
C LEU A 783 -5.85 -51.10 15.17
N PRO A 784 -6.26 -51.80 14.10
CA PRO A 784 -5.33 -52.37 13.12
C PRO A 784 -4.77 -51.28 12.20
N GLY A 785 -3.43 -51.26 12.08
CA GLY A 785 -2.71 -50.28 11.28
C GLY A 785 -1.85 -49.37 12.17
N GLU A 786 -1.68 -48.13 11.73
CA GLU A 786 -0.97 -47.07 12.45
C GLU A 786 -1.73 -45.76 12.33
N VAL A 787 -1.35 -44.77 13.14
CA VAL A 787 -1.91 -43.42 13.09
C VAL A 787 -1.56 -42.77 11.74
N PRO A 788 -2.54 -42.31 10.94
CA PRO A 788 -2.25 -41.58 9.70
C PRO A 788 -1.55 -40.25 10.00
N THR A 789 -0.53 -39.88 9.23
CA THR A 789 0.05 -38.53 9.28
C THR A 789 -0.98 -37.49 8.82
N GLY A 790 -0.93 -36.29 9.38
CA GLY A 790 -1.62 -35.14 8.80
C GLY A 790 -0.83 -34.56 7.62
N SER A 791 -1.06 -33.28 7.32
CA SER A 791 -0.43 -32.61 6.19
C SER A 791 1.00 -32.19 6.54
N LEU A 792 1.97 -32.85 5.90
CA LEU A 792 3.41 -32.57 6.04
C LEU A 792 3.88 -31.61 4.93
N GLY A 793 5.09 -31.06 5.07
CA GLY A 793 5.76 -30.24 4.04
C GLY A 793 5.96 -28.77 4.41
N ARG A 794 5.15 -28.20 5.31
CA ARG A 794 5.39 -26.83 5.82
C ARG A 794 6.62 -26.79 6.73
N TYR A 795 7.34 -25.68 6.68
CA TYR A 795 8.52 -25.40 7.49
C TYR A 795 9.63 -26.45 7.34
N THR A 796 9.71 -27.07 6.15
CA THR A 796 10.69 -28.09 5.81
C THR A 796 12.12 -27.55 5.86
N SER A 797 13.00 -28.27 6.54
CA SER A 797 14.46 -28.07 6.52
C SER A 797 15.15 -29.41 6.28
N ILE A 798 16.34 -29.41 5.66
CA ILE A 798 17.09 -30.64 5.35
C ILE A 798 18.58 -30.49 5.66
N ALA A 799 19.17 -31.51 6.28
CA ALA A 799 20.60 -31.63 6.51
C ALA A 799 21.08 -33.06 6.27
N GLY A 800 22.39 -33.25 6.09
CA GLY A 800 22.98 -34.56 5.95
C GLY A 800 24.47 -34.56 6.22
N ASP A 801 25.00 -35.76 6.37
CA ASP A 801 26.41 -36.09 6.52
C ASP A 801 26.77 -37.27 5.60
N ASP A 802 27.99 -37.82 5.71
CA ASP A 802 28.47 -38.94 4.89
C ASP A 802 27.63 -40.23 5.04
N ASP A 803 26.82 -40.37 6.10
CA ASP A 803 26.07 -41.60 6.44
C ASP A 803 24.53 -41.44 6.38
N ARG A 804 23.97 -40.24 6.60
CA ARG A 804 22.51 -39.99 6.69
C ARG A 804 22.11 -38.66 6.06
N VAL A 805 20.85 -38.57 5.62
CA VAL A 805 20.18 -37.27 5.36
C VAL A 805 18.78 -37.25 5.96
N ILE A 806 18.51 -36.17 6.70
CA ILE A 806 17.37 -35.98 7.61
C ILE A 806 16.63 -34.71 7.22
N ILE A 807 15.31 -34.82 7.12
CA ILE A 807 14.38 -33.70 7.01
C ILE A 807 13.73 -33.44 8.37
N ALA A 808 13.53 -32.17 8.72
CA ALA A 808 12.57 -31.73 9.73
C ALA A 808 11.39 -31.02 9.04
N THR A 809 10.17 -31.25 9.51
CA THR A 809 8.92 -30.67 8.97
C THR A 809 7.84 -30.62 10.06
N TYR A 810 6.79 -29.84 9.82
CA TYR A 810 5.60 -29.74 10.68
C TYR A 810 4.45 -30.66 10.21
N ASP A 811 3.71 -31.28 11.14
CA ASP A 811 2.42 -31.94 10.90
C ASP A 811 1.25 -31.04 11.32
N GLN A 812 0.59 -30.41 10.35
CA GLN A 812 -0.56 -29.52 10.57
C GLN A 812 -1.80 -30.22 11.15
N GLY A 813 -1.95 -31.53 10.94
CA GLY A 813 -3.13 -32.26 11.37
C GLY A 813 -3.08 -32.69 12.84
N LEU A 814 -1.86 -32.86 13.36
CA LEU A 814 -1.60 -33.47 14.66
C LEU A 814 -0.81 -32.56 15.63
N GLY A 815 -0.21 -31.49 15.11
CA GLY A 815 0.61 -30.53 15.85
C GLY A 815 2.07 -30.94 16.02
N ASP A 816 2.52 -32.05 15.43
CA ASP A 816 3.84 -32.63 15.72
C ASP A 816 5.00 -31.95 14.98
N LEU A 817 6.16 -31.93 15.64
CA LEU A 817 7.44 -31.87 14.94
C LEU A 817 7.76 -33.28 14.39
N VAL A 818 8.01 -33.38 13.08
CA VAL A 818 8.31 -34.65 12.42
C VAL A 818 9.72 -34.63 11.82
N ALA A 819 10.52 -35.63 12.19
CA ALA A 819 11.78 -35.94 11.52
C ALA A 819 11.58 -37.06 10.49
N ILE A 820 12.23 -36.95 9.34
CA ILE A 820 12.17 -37.95 8.28
C ILE A 820 13.59 -38.36 7.87
N ASP A 821 13.95 -39.63 8.07
CA ASP A 821 15.21 -40.18 7.54
C ASP A 821 14.99 -40.55 6.06
N VAL A 822 15.61 -39.77 5.16
CA VAL A 822 15.45 -39.86 3.69
C VAL A 822 16.72 -40.30 2.97
N THR A 823 17.65 -40.91 3.72
CA THR A 823 18.90 -41.51 3.22
C THR A 823 18.64 -42.48 2.04
N ASP A 824 17.50 -43.18 2.07
CA ASP A 824 16.89 -43.86 0.91
C ASP A 824 15.56 -43.16 0.56
N PRO A 825 15.55 -42.23 -0.42
CA PRO A 825 14.33 -41.47 -0.78
C PRO A 825 13.15 -42.33 -1.25
N ALA A 826 13.38 -43.60 -1.61
CA ALA A 826 12.31 -44.53 -1.96
C ALA A 826 11.69 -45.23 -0.73
N LYS A 827 12.23 -45.00 0.48
CA LYS A 827 11.76 -45.54 1.77
C LYS A 827 11.98 -44.53 2.92
N PRO A 828 11.36 -43.33 2.87
CA PRO A 828 11.42 -42.37 3.96
C PRO A 828 10.89 -42.98 5.27
N LYS A 829 11.53 -42.67 6.40
CA LYS A 829 11.11 -43.12 7.74
C LYS A 829 10.67 -41.93 8.57
N TYR A 830 9.39 -41.84 8.89
CA TYR A 830 8.79 -40.76 9.66
C TYR A 830 8.87 -41.05 11.17
N VAL A 831 9.23 -40.04 11.96
CA VAL A 831 9.26 -40.09 13.43
C VAL A 831 8.67 -38.78 13.95
N ALA A 832 7.57 -38.85 14.70
CA ALA A 832 7.12 -37.73 15.51
C ALA A 832 8.10 -37.55 16.68
N VAL A 833 8.65 -36.33 16.81
CA VAL A 833 9.76 -35.98 17.71
C VAL A 833 9.26 -35.30 18.98
N ASP A 834 8.24 -34.45 18.83
CA ASP A 834 7.66 -33.58 19.85
C ASP A 834 6.21 -33.26 19.45
N GLY A 835 5.35 -32.91 20.41
CA GLY A 835 3.93 -32.59 20.17
C GLY A 835 2.94 -33.72 20.46
N VAL A 836 3.41 -34.97 20.55
CA VAL A 836 2.55 -36.12 20.90
C VAL A 836 2.10 -36.04 22.38
N PRO A 837 0.78 -36.05 22.68
CA PRO A 837 0.29 -35.91 24.05
C PRO A 837 0.44 -37.20 24.89
N ASP A 838 0.69 -37.05 26.20
CA ASP A 838 0.81 -38.18 27.16
C ASP A 838 -0.58 -38.76 27.53
N ILE A 839 -1.11 -39.61 26.65
CA ILE A 839 -2.40 -40.30 26.80
C ILE A 839 -2.31 -41.77 26.37
N THR A 840 -3.34 -42.56 26.69
CA THR A 840 -3.42 -43.97 26.28
C THR A 840 -3.48 -44.10 24.74
N PRO A 841 -2.60 -44.91 24.10
CA PRO A 841 -2.67 -45.20 22.67
C PRO A 841 -3.98 -45.87 22.24
N VAL A 842 -4.30 -45.72 20.95
CA VAL A 842 -5.47 -46.34 20.29
C VAL A 842 -5.04 -47.35 19.22
N TYR A 843 -3.86 -47.13 18.60
CA TYR A 843 -3.17 -48.04 17.68
C TYR A 843 -1.96 -48.72 18.37
N ASP A 844 -1.33 -49.70 17.72
CA ASP A 844 -0.15 -50.39 18.26
C ASP A 844 0.99 -49.41 18.61
N PRO A 845 1.46 -49.34 19.88
CA PRO A 845 2.53 -48.42 20.29
C PRO A 845 3.90 -48.66 19.65
N GLY A 846 4.07 -49.73 18.86
CA GLY A 846 5.22 -49.91 17.98
C GLY A 846 5.17 -49.12 16.66
N THR A 847 4.13 -48.30 16.43
CA THR A 847 3.89 -47.57 15.17
C THR A 847 4.02 -46.04 15.32
N TYR A 848 3.67 -45.28 14.27
CA TYR A 848 3.73 -43.81 14.28
C TYR A 848 3.03 -43.18 15.51
N ARG A 849 3.63 -42.12 16.07
CA ARG A 849 3.24 -41.45 17.33
C ARG A 849 3.08 -42.36 18.55
N GLY A 850 3.66 -43.56 18.55
CA GLY A 850 3.40 -44.53 19.62
C GLY A 850 1.92 -44.94 19.69
N GLY A 851 1.20 -44.90 18.56
CA GLY A 851 -0.20 -45.30 18.46
C GLY A 851 -1.23 -44.28 18.94
N ILE A 852 -0.83 -43.04 19.23
CA ILE A 852 -1.71 -41.97 19.74
C ILE A 852 -2.28 -41.15 18.58
N GLU A 853 -3.61 -41.07 18.45
CA GLU A 853 -4.30 -40.38 17.35
C GLU A 853 -4.70 -38.91 17.64
N ASP A 854 -4.84 -38.52 18.91
CA ASP A 854 -5.20 -37.14 19.28
C ASP A 854 -4.08 -36.14 18.98
N ALA A 855 -4.45 -34.96 18.45
CA ALA A 855 -3.53 -33.84 18.26
C ALA A 855 -3.08 -33.25 19.61
N GLY A 856 -1.86 -32.74 19.68
CA GLY A 856 -1.29 -32.11 20.87
C GLY A 856 -1.13 -30.59 20.74
N GLU A 857 -0.06 -30.06 21.31
CA GLU A 857 0.36 -28.66 21.13
C GLU A 857 0.98 -28.48 19.74
N ASN A 858 0.73 -27.34 19.08
CA ASN A 858 1.28 -27.03 17.75
C ASN A 858 2.79 -26.70 17.84
N VAL A 859 3.65 -27.70 17.69
CA VAL A 859 5.11 -27.58 17.79
C VAL A 859 5.80 -28.05 16.51
N GLY A 860 6.91 -27.40 16.15
CA GLY A 860 7.64 -27.73 14.92
C GLY A 860 7.41 -26.73 13.78
N THR A 861 6.92 -25.54 14.08
CA THR A 861 6.89 -24.45 13.09
C THR A 861 8.29 -23.82 12.95
N TRP A 862 8.60 -23.28 11.77
CA TRP A 862 9.93 -22.76 11.40
C TRP A 862 11.11 -23.69 11.77
N THR A 863 11.07 -24.97 11.38
CA THR A 863 12.16 -25.90 11.70
C THR A 863 13.48 -25.54 11.01
N SER A 864 14.59 -25.86 11.68
CA SER A 864 15.91 -25.98 11.07
C SER A 864 16.64 -27.17 11.67
N VAL A 865 17.30 -27.96 10.84
CA VAL A 865 18.02 -29.19 11.24
C VAL A 865 19.50 -29.10 10.86
N ALA A 866 20.37 -29.63 11.72
CA ALA A 866 21.78 -29.83 11.44
C ALA A 866 22.27 -31.20 11.98
N MET A 867 23.32 -31.75 11.38
CA MET A 867 23.93 -33.02 11.79
C MET A 867 25.19 -32.77 12.62
N SER A 868 25.34 -33.47 13.74
CA SER A 868 26.57 -33.48 14.55
C SER A 868 26.82 -34.89 15.06
N GLU A 869 28.03 -35.43 14.84
CA GLU A 869 28.41 -36.79 15.29
C GLU A 869 27.42 -37.90 14.83
N ASN A 870 26.92 -37.75 13.60
CA ASN A 870 25.89 -38.60 12.94
C ASN A 870 24.49 -38.57 13.60
N LEU A 871 24.26 -37.61 14.50
CA LEU A 871 23.01 -37.37 15.22
C LEU A 871 22.36 -36.06 14.79
N ALA A 872 21.06 -36.09 14.54
CA ALA A 872 20.30 -34.91 14.14
C ALA A 872 20.00 -34.01 15.36
N LYS A 873 20.20 -32.69 15.16
CA LYS A 873 19.81 -31.61 16.07
C LYS A 873 18.81 -30.72 15.34
N ILE A 874 17.67 -30.41 15.95
CA ILE A 874 16.59 -29.60 15.36
C ILE A 874 16.29 -28.41 16.28
N ALA A 875 16.26 -27.21 15.73
CA ALA A 875 15.67 -26.01 16.34
C ALA A 875 14.32 -25.70 15.69
N TYR A 876 13.35 -25.26 16.46
CA TYR A 876 11.97 -25.03 16.00
C TYR A 876 11.20 -24.18 17.00
N GLN A 877 10.06 -23.62 16.57
CA GLN A 877 9.12 -22.97 17.46
C GLN A 877 8.00 -23.92 17.92
N ASP A 878 7.66 -23.82 19.19
CA ASP A 878 6.36 -24.18 19.77
C ASP A 878 5.44 -22.96 19.67
N ARG A 879 4.44 -23.05 18.80
CA ARG A 879 3.59 -21.93 18.39
C ARG A 879 2.52 -21.61 19.43
N ASP A 880 2.00 -22.62 20.11
CA ASP A 880 0.94 -22.44 21.10
C ASP A 880 1.45 -21.79 22.38
N ASN A 881 2.70 -22.06 22.75
CA ASN A 881 3.40 -21.41 23.87
C ASN A 881 4.38 -20.32 23.41
N THR A 882 4.43 -19.99 22.12
CA THR A 882 5.21 -18.89 21.51
C THR A 882 6.72 -18.90 21.84
N GLN A 883 7.34 -20.08 21.93
CA GLN A 883 8.67 -20.29 22.50
C GLN A 883 9.62 -21.09 21.61
N LEU A 884 10.94 -20.82 21.71
CA LEU A 884 11.96 -21.59 21.01
C LEU A 884 12.21 -22.93 21.71
N LYS A 885 12.11 -24.03 20.98
CA LYS A 885 12.47 -25.38 21.45
C LYS A 885 13.63 -25.97 20.64
N TYR A 886 14.31 -26.92 21.28
CA TYR A 886 15.40 -27.70 20.71
C TYR A 886 15.11 -29.18 20.92
N ALA A 887 15.32 -29.97 19.88
CA ALA A 887 15.22 -31.43 19.92
C ALA A 887 16.47 -32.08 19.36
N TYR A 888 16.86 -33.21 19.92
CA TYR A 888 18.10 -33.90 19.57
C TYR A 888 17.97 -35.42 19.66
N GLU A 889 18.63 -36.12 18.74
CA GLU A 889 18.84 -37.56 18.86
C GLU A 889 19.86 -37.86 19.98
N LYS A 890 19.44 -38.60 21.02
CA LYS A 890 20.34 -39.23 22.00
C LYS A 890 21.11 -40.40 21.39
N LYS A 891 20.47 -41.05 20.42
CA LYS A 891 21.00 -41.99 19.43
C LYS A 891 20.06 -41.95 18.22
N ALA A 892 20.49 -42.43 17.07
CA ALA A 892 19.65 -42.46 15.86
C ALA A 892 18.25 -43.05 16.14
N GLY A 893 17.20 -42.25 15.93
CA GLY A 893 15.79 -42.59 16.20
C GLY A 893 15.31 -42.54 17.66
N GLU A 894 16.12 -42.13 18.65
CA GLU A 894 15.66 -41.82 20.02
C GLU A 894 15.86 -40.33 20.31
N TRP A 895 14.76 -39.61 20.50
CA TRP A 895 14.77 -38.15 20.67
C TRP A 895 14.59 -37.70 22.13
N ALA A 896 14.86 -36.41 22.36
CA ALA A 896 14.25 -35.59 23.41
C ALA A 896 14.12 -34.14 22.95
N SER A 897 13.22 -33.40 23.59
CA SER A 897 12.95 -31.98 23.37
C SER A 897 12.98 -31.19 24.69
N TYR A 898 13.33 -29.90 24.62
CA TYR A 898 13.14 -28.93 25.71
C TYR A 898 13.05 -27.48 25.17
N VAL A 899 12.66 -26.54 26.03
CA VAL A 899 12.57 -25.09 25.71
C VAL A 899 13.92 -24.41 25.93
N VAL A 900 14.40 -23.65 24.95
CA VAL A 900 15.67 -22.89 25.00
C VAL A 900 15.43 -21.44 25.41
N ASP A 901 14.50 -20.74 24.73
CA ASP A 901 14.14 -19.34 25.06
C ASP A 901 12.61 -19.26 25.32
N PRO A 902 12.17 -19.20 26.60
CA PRO A 902 10.77 -19.20 26.98
C PRO A 902 10.12 -17.81 26.87
N SER A 903 8.89 -17.75 26.33
CA SER A 903 8.12 -16.51 26.21
C SER A 903 7.58 -15.98 27.55
N ASN A 904 7.50 -14.66 27.67
CA ASN A 904 6.77 -13.95 28.72
C ASN A 904 5.58 -13.12 28.14
N GLY A 905 5.21 -13.36 26.88
CA GLY A 905 4.24 -12.61 26.10
C GLY A 905 4.75 -12.17 24.71
N GLU A 906 6.04 -12.40 24.43
CA GLU A 906 6.68 -12.23 23.12
C GLU A 906 6.46 -13.46 22.23
N ASP A 907 6.53 -13.29 20.91
CA ASP A 907 6.56 -14.41 19.95
C ASP A 907 8.03 -14.77 19.66
N ILE A 908 8.51 -15.90 20.20
CA ILE A 908 9.93 -16.30 20.22
C ILE A 908 10.14 -17.59 19.46
N GLY A 909 11.12 -17.61 18.54
CA GLY A 909 11.57 -18.82 17.83
C GLY A 909 11.22 -18.85 16.34
N SER A 910 10.48 -17.88 15.83
CA SER A 910 10.15 -17.78 14.39
C SER A 910 11.43 -17.67 13.53
N HIS A 911 11.40 -18.27 12.34
CA HIS A 911 12.56 -18.43 11.45
C HIS A 911 13.84 -18.98 12.14
N ALA A 912 13.71 -19.97 13.03
CA ALA A 912 14.88 -20.60 13.65
C ALA A 912 15.85 -21.16 12.59
N SER A 913 17.15 -21.02 12.84
CA SER A 913 18.23 -21.46 11.95
C SER A 913 19.39 -22.00 12.78
N ILE A 914 19.60 -23.32 12.74
CA ILE A 914 20.65 -23.99 13.51
C ILE A 914 21.89 -24.26 12.66
N THR A 915 23.06 -24.06 13.26
CA THR A 915 24.35 -24.52 12.72
C THR A 915 25.16 -25.21 13.81
N ILE A 916 26.19 -25.95 13.42
CA ILE A 916 27.15 -26.57 14.33
C ILE A 916 28.48 -25.83 14.16
N ASP A 917 29.07 -25.33 15.25
CA ASP A 917 30.29 -24.55 15.19
C ASP A 917 31.56 -25.40 15.02
N GLY A 918 32.70 -24.75 14.79
CA GLY A 918 34.00 -25.41 14.59
C GLY A 918 34.55 -26.20 15.79
N THR A 919 33.78 -26.31 16.86
CA THR A 919 34.06 -27.10 18.08
C THR A 919 32.92 -28.07 18.44
N ASN A 920 32.03 -28.36 17.49
CA ASN A 920 30.82 -29.19 17.61
C ASN A 920 29.70 -28.61 18.51
N HIS A 921 29.76 -27.33 18.91
CA HIS A 921 28.67 -26.72 19.69
C HIS A 921 27.52 -26.29 18.78
N PRO A 922 26.26 -26.67 19.07
CA PRO A 922 25.12 -26.14 18.34
C PRO A 922 24.91 -24.65 18.66
N ALA A 923 24.59 -23.89 17.63
CA ALA A 923 24.17 -22.49 17.75
C ALA A 923 22.91 -22.25 16.92
N ILE A 924 21.95 -21.51 17.46
CA ILE A 924 20.63 -21.27 16.86
C ILE A 924 20.43 -19.77 16.74
N ALA A 925 20.26 -19.23 15.53
CA ALA A 925 19.73 -17.89 15.32
C ALA A 925 18.21 -17.95 15.15
N TYR A 926 17.48 -16.98 15.69
CA TYR A 926 16.01 -16.99 15.68
C TYR A 926 15.44 -15.59 15.94
N LEU A 927 14.18 -15.40 15.56
CA LEU A 927 13.45 -14.16 15.77
C LEU A 927 12.76 -14.12 17.14
N SER A 928 12.68 -12.92 17.72
CA SER A 928 11.83 -12.62 18.87
C SER A 928 11.05 -11.33 18.58
N ILE A 929 9.72 -11.41 18.56
CA ILE A 929 8.81 -10.33 18.13
C ILE A 929 7.98 -9.86 19.34
N GLY A 930 7.82 -8.55 19.48
CA GLY A 930 6.94 -7.95 20.50
C GLY A 930 7.61 -7.62 21.84
N ASN A 931 8.93 -7.72 21.92
CA ASN A 931 9.72 -7.35 23.09
C ASN A 931 9.38 -5.93 23.59
N ASP A 932 9.22 -5.76 24.90
CA ASP A 932 9.02 -4.46 25.57
C ASP A 932 10.36 -3.81 25.94
N ASP A 933 10.40 -2.48 26.06
CA ASP A 933 11.49 -1.74 26.73
C ASP A 933 11.10 -1.18 28.10
N GLY A 934 9.87 -1.40 28.55
CA GLY A 934 9.28 -0.82 29.75
C GLY A 934 8.72 0.60 29.54
N ALA A 935 8.85 1.16 28.34
CA ALA A 935 8.18 2.39 27.91
C ALA A 935 6.95 2.12 27.02
N GLY A 936 6.63 0.85 26.76
CA GLY A 936 5.48 0.42 25.97
C GLY A 936 5.73 0.41 24.47
N HIS A 937 6.97 0.60 24.01
CA HIS A 937 7.34 0.33 22.62
C HIS A 937 7.41 -1.19 22.40
N ARG A 938 7.21 -1.63 21.15
CA ARG A 938 7.39 -3.03 20.74
C ARG A 938 8.56 -3.13 19.78
N PHE A 939 9.34 -4.19 19.91
CA PHE A 939 10.54 -4.43 19.10
C PHE A 939 10.63 -5.85 18.56
N THR A 940 11.34 -5.97 17.46
CA THR A 940 11.78 -7.24 16.90
C THR A 940 13.29 -7.36 17.09
N GLU A 941 13.73 -8.50 17.63
CA GLU A 941 15.11 -8.82 17.95
C GLU A 941 15.54 -10.08 17.19
N LEU A 942 16.67 -10.00 16.50
CA LEU A 942 17.38 -11.19 16.03
C LEU A 942 18.27 -11.68 17.17
N ARG A 943 18.01 -12.88 17.69
CA ARG A 943 18.81 -13.50 18.76
C ARG A 943 19.68 -14.63 18.22
N ILE A 944 20.68 -14.99 19.01
CA ILE A 944 21.42 -16.23 18.89
C ILE A 944 21.59 -16.88 20.26
N ALA A 945 21.23 -18.15 20.34
CA ALA A 945 21.54 -19.05 21.45
C ALA A 945 22.75 -19.90 21.04
N ARG A 946 23.81 -19.91 21.85
CA ARG A 946 25.00 -20.76 21.64
C ARG A 946 25.17 -21.70 22.83
N ALA A 947 25.28 -23.00 22.59
CA ALA A 947 25.48 -23.96 23.66
C ALA A 947 26.91 -23.91 24.24
N GLU A 948 27.03 -24.00 25.56
CA GLU A 948 28.30 -24.15 26.28
C GLU A 948 28.87 -25.58 26.20
N VAL A 949 28.07 -26.56 25.75
CA VAL A 949 28.46 -27.96 25.55
C VAL A 949 27.96 -28.53 24.21
N VAL A 950 28.69 -29.53 23.67
CA VAL A 950 28.43 -30.16 22.35
C VAL A 950 27.05 -30.84 22.25
N ASN A 951 26.55 -31.38 23.35
CA ASN A 951 25.29 -32.10 23.43
C ASN A 951 24.50 -31.58 24.65
N PRO A 952 23.87 -30.39 24.55
CA PRO A 952 23.20 -29.76 25.68
C PRO A 952 21.87 -30.46 25.97
N ASP A 953 21.64 -30.83 27.23
CA ASP A 953 20.39 -31.45 27.71
C ASP A 953 19.61 -30.65 28.76
N ASP A 954 20.12 -29.47 29.17
CA ASP A 954 19.42 -28.52 30.04
C ASP A 954 19.39 -27.08 29.42
N PRO A 955 18.31 -26.29 29.62
CA PRO A 955 18.21 -24.92 29.11
C PRO A 955 19.30 -23.98 29.63
N SER A 956 19.88 -24.24 30.81
CA SER A 956 20.96 -23.42 31.39
C SER A 956 22.33 -23.60 30.73
N GLU A 957 22.45 -24.51 29.76
CA GLU A 957 23.67 -24.73 28.97
C GLU A 957 23.73 -23.85 27.70
N TRP A 958 22.90 -22.80 27.58
CA TRP A 958 22.84 -21.90 26.44
C TRP A 958 23.10 -20.43 26.82
N ASP A 959 24.07 -19.78 26.17
CA ASP A 959 24.25 -18.32 26.22
C ASP A 959 23.38 -17.67 25.12
N ILE A 960 22.49 -16.76 25.52
CA ILE A 960 21.52 -16.10 24.63
C ILE A 960 21.83 -14.61 24.53
N VAL A 961 22.10 -14.13 23.31
CA VAL A 961 22.36 -12.70 23.04
C VAL A 961 21.56 -12.19 21.85
N THR A 962 21.26 -10.88 21.85
CA THR A 962 20.64 -10.18 20.71
C THR A 962 21.72 -9.71 19.73
N ILE A 963 21.67 -10.19 18.49
CA ILE A 963 22.55 -9.76 17.38
C ILE A 963 22.19 -8.34 16.93
N THR A 964 20.90 -8.08 16.72
CA THR A 964 20.39 -6.77 16.29
C THR A 964 18.93 -6.59 16.71
N LYS A 965 18.48 -5.33 16.78
CA LYS A 965 17.16 -4.92 17.30
C LYS A 965 16.60 -3.79 16.45
N ALA A 966 15.31 -3.87 16.10
CA ALA A 966 14.60 -2.82 15.36
C ALA A 966 13.19 -2.59 15.92
N ASN A 967 12.67 -1.38 15.70
CA ASN A 967 11.30 -1.01 16.08
C ASN A 967 10.29 -1.95 15.41
N GLY A 968 9.33 -2.44 16.20
CA GLY A 968 8.20 -3.22 15.72
C GLY A 968 6.89 -2.42 15.75
N THR A 969 5.84 -2.99 15.17
CA THR A 969 4.46 -2.59 15.39
C THR A 969 4.02 -2.96 16.81
N CYS A 970 3.12 -2.18 17.41
CA CYS A 970 2.41 -2.61 18.61
C CYS A 970 0.96 -3.08 18.34
N ALA A 971 0.55 -3.13 17.08
CA ALA A 971 -0.78 -3.54 16.67
C ALA A 971 -1.12 -4.95 17.19
N GLY A 972 -2.12 -5.06 18.06
CA GLY A 972 -2.51 -6.31 18.70
C GLY A 972 -1.55 -6.86 19.77
N LEU A 973 -0.48 -6.13 20.13
CA LEU A 973 0.50 -6.49 21.16
C LEU A 973 0.37 -5.63 22.43
N CYS A 974 -0.72 -4.87 22.57
CA CYS A 974 -0.99 -4.03 23.72
C CYS A 974 -1.94 -4.72 24.72
N SER A 975 -1.79 -4.39 26.01
CA SER A 975 -2.70 -4.89 27.05
C SER A 975 -4.13 -4.40 26.83
N ALA A 976 -5.12 -5.11 27.39
CA ALA A 976 -6.53 -4.68 27.38
C ALA A 976 -6.82 -3.31 28.06
N SER A 977 -5.81 -2.65 28.63
CA SER A 977 -5.89 -1.30 29.21
C SER A 977 -5.17 -0.21 28.38
N THR A 978 -4.65 -0.57 27.21
CA THR A 978 -3.76 0.26 26.39
C THR A 978 -4.00 0.04 24.90
N VAL A 979 -4.00 1.11 24.12
CA VAL A 979 -4.11 1.07 22.65
C VAL A 979 -2.75 1.27 22.00
N CYS A 980 -2.51 0.65 20.84
CA CYS A 980 -1.31 0.94 20.05
C CYS A 980 -1.50 2.25 19.29
N VAL A 981 -0.61 3.22 19.48
CA VAL A 981 -0.67 4.54 18.83
C VAL A 981 0.67 4.95 18.25
N ALA A 982 0.63 5.91 17.33
CA ALA A 982 1.83 6.54 16.76
C ALA A 982 2.76 7.12 17.85
N GLY A 983 4.06 7.17 17.54
CA GLY A 983 5.03 7.98 18.28
C GLY A 983 4.75 9.49 18.16
N ALA A 984 5.55 10.34 18.81
CA ALA A 984 5.29 11.79 18.81
C ALA A 984 5.66 12.46 17.46
N MET A 985 6.58 11.84 16.72
CA MET A 985 6.96 12.17 15.35
C MET A 985 6.71 10.95 14.44
N ALA A 986 6.54 11.16 13.13
CA ALA A 986 6.38 10.07 12.15
C ALA A 986 7.60 9.13 12.01
N THR A 987 8.72 9.46 12.67
CA THR A 987 9.94 8.64 12.76
C THR A 987 10.05 7.84 14.06
N ASP A 988 9.18 8.10 15.02
CA ASP A 988 9.22 7.48 16.35
C ASP A 988 8.54 6.10 16.31
N PRO A 989 8.96 5.13 17.14
CA PRO A 989 8.25 3.86 17.28
C PRO A 989 6.80 4.06 17.72
N GLN A 990 5.91 3.17 17.27
CA GLN A 990 4.59 3.02 17.86
C GLN A 990 4.71 2.58 19.33
N ARG A 991 3.74 2.95 20.17
CA ARG A 991 3.71 2.57 21.59
C ARG A 991 2.31 2.18 22.06
N CYS A 992 2.25 1.24 23.00
CA CYS A 992 1.07 0.95 23.80
C CYS A 992 0.85 2.07 24.81
N ALA A 993 -0.16 2.91 24.59
CA ALA A 993 -0.51 4.02 25.47
C ALA A 993 -1.84 3.74 26.20
N ALA A 994 -1.94 4.15 27.47
CA ALA A 994 -3.20 4.15 28.19
C ALA A 994 -4.14 5.21 27.61
N THR A 995 -5.41 4.86 27.40
CA THR A 995 -6.43 5.83 26.96
C THR A 995 -6.79 6.79 28.09
N THR A 996 -7.05 8.04 27.73
CA THR A 996 -7.47 9.10 28.66
C THR A 996 -8.82 9.68 28.23
N THR A 997 -9.34 10.66 28.98
CA THR A 997 -10.66 11.30 28.72
C THR A 997 -10.56 12.83 28.83
N ASP A 998 -9.35 13.36 28.63
CA ASP A 998 -8.95 14.76 28.85
C ASP A 998 -8.75 15.56 27.56
N CYS A 999 -9.01 14.96 26.40
CA CYS A 999 -8.95 15.62 25.10
C CYS A 999 -10.00 16.73 24.99
N THR A 1000 -9.62 17.85 24.38
CA THR A 1000 -10.49 19.03 24.23
C THR A 1000 -11.58 18.87 23.17
N GLU A 1001 -11.47 17.83 22.35
CA GLU A 1001 -12.41 17.45 21.30
C GLU A 1001 -12.72 15.95 21.37
N THR A 1002 -13.86 15.54 20.82
CA THR A 1002 -14.21 14.12 20.71
C THR A 1002 -13.37 13.48 19.60
N CYS A 1003 -12.52 12.52 19.97
CA CYS A 1003 -11.74 11.74 18.99
C CYS A 1003 -12.67 10.94 18.07
N GLY A 1004 -12.37 10.92 16.77
CA GLY A 1004 -13.15 10.19 15.76
C GLY A 1004 -12.75 8.72 15.62
N ASP A 1005 -13.49 7.98 14.79
CA ASP A 1005 -13.20 6.60 14.42
C ASP A 1005 -11.71 6.38 14.06
N GLY A 1006 -11.11 5.30 14.54
CA GLY A 1006 -9.70 5.00 14.34
C GLY A 1006 -8.72 5.84 15.19
N THR A 1007 -9.22 6.75 16.04
CA THR A 1007 -8.37 7.56 16.94
C THR A 1007 -8.79 7.40 18.40
N ALA A 1008 -7.82 7.47 19.31
CA ALA A 1008 -8.05 7.39 20.75
C ALA A 1008 -7.48 8.60 21.48
N CYS A 1009 -8.15 9.03 22.55
CA CYS A 1009 -7.63 10.08 23.41
C CYS A 1009 -6.44 9.56 24.23
N VAL A 1010 -5.28 10.19 24.08
CA VAL A 1010 -4.04 9.86 24.79
C VAL A 1010 -3.38 11.16 25.26
N ALA A 1011 -3.37 11.39 26.56
CA ALA A 1011 -2.76 12.56 27.22
C ALA A 1011 -3.20 13.91 26.62
N GLY A 1012 -4.53 14.12 26.52
CA GLY A 1012 -5.14 15.36 26.03
C GLY A 1012 -5.13 15.55 24.51
N THR A 1013 -4.58 14.61 23.74
CA THR A 1013 -4.54 14.65 22.26
C THR A 1013 -5.20 13.39 21.68
N CYS A 1014 -5.99 13.54 20.62
CA CYS A 1014 -6.44 12.38 19.84
C CYS A 1014 -5.27 11.86 18.98
N ALA A 1015 -5.01 10.55 19.02
CA ALA A 1015 -3.92 9.90 18.31
C ALA A 1015 -4.44 8.69 17.53
N ASP A 1016 -3.89 8.47 16.33
CA ASP A 1016 -4.24 7.36 15.45
C ASP A 1016 -3.94 6.01 16.11
N VAL A 1017 -4.91 5.10 16.08
CA VAL A 1017 -4.84 3.76 16.65
C VAL A 1017 -4.48 2.75 15.57
N PHE A 1018 -3.54 1.87 15.89
CA PHE A 1018 -3.16 0.74 15.05
C PHE A 1018 -3.76 -0.55 15.62
N ASP A 1019 -4.95 -0.90 15.15
CA ASP A 1019 -5.64 -2.14 15.54
C ASP A 1019 -4.89 -3.39 15.06
N LYS A 1020 -5.12 -4.52 15.75
CA LYS A 1020 -4.58 -5.81 15.33
C LYS A 1020 -5.05 -6.13 13.89
N PRO A 1021 -4.16 -6.47 12.94
CA PRO A 1021 -4.59 -6.87 11.61
C PRO A 1021 -5.50 -8.10 11.70
N ALA A 1022 -6.58 -8.11 10.92
CA ALA A 1022 -7.59 -9.18 10.92
C ALA A 1022 -7.07 -10.53 10.37
N THR A 1023 -5.89 -10.52 9.77
CA THR A 1023 -5.19 -11.66 9.17
C THR A 1023 -3.72 -11.65 9.61
N ALA A 1024 -3.06 -12.80 9.57
CA ALA A 1024 -1.62 -12.87 9.83
C ALA A 1024 -0.84 -12.12 8.73
N GLN A 1025 0.13 -11.31 9.14
CA GLN A 1025 1.05 -10.58 8.25
C GLN A 1025 2.48 -10.78 8.75
N LEU A 1026 3.44 -10.78 7.82
CA LEU A 1026 4.86 -10.75 8.14
C LEU A 1026 5.18 -9.63 9.15
N ALA A 1027 6.03 -9.93 10.14
CA ALA A 1027 6.38 -8.98 11.18
C ALA A 1027 7.09 -7.74 10.61
N SER A 1028 6.99 -6.62 11.32
CA SER A 1028 7.87 -5.45 11.15
C SER A 1028 9.24 -5.69 11.82
N GLY A 1029 10.24 -4.86 11.53
CA GLY A 1029 11.54 -4.91 12.20
C GLY A 1029 12.63 -5.60 11.40
N THR A 1030 13.41 -6.46 12.05
CA THR A 1030 14.68 -7.01 11.54
C THR A 1030 14.87 -8.47 11.96
N GLY A 1031 15.62 -9.25 11.18
CA GLY A 1031 15.93 -10.67 11.49
C GLY A 1031 15.05 -11.70 10.79
N LEU A 1032 14.16 -11.29 9.88
CA LEU A 1032 13.28 -12.19 9.14
C LEU A 1032 14.08 -13.11 8.21
N PHE A 1033 13.61 -14.35 8.04
CA PHE A 1033 14.24 -15.36 7.16
C PHE A 1033 15.75 -15.58 7.44
N VAL A 1034 16.15 -15.59 8.72
CA VAL A 1034 17.58 -15.70 9.07
C VAL A 1034 18.17 -17.06 8.67
N ASN A 1035 19.38 -17.01 8.12
CA ASN A 1035 20.25 -18.15 7.84
C ASN A 1035 21.52 -18.00 8.68
N LEU A 1036 21.76 -18.91 9.63
CA LEU A 1036 22.97 -18.94 10.45
C LEU A 1036 24.04 -19.83 9.80
N LEU A 1037 25.25 -19.29 9.68
CA LEU A 1037 26.35 -19.86 8.90
C LEU A 1037 27.62 -19.95 9.75
N LEU A 1038 28.36 -21.05 9.61
CA LEU A 1038 29.74 -21.15 10.06
C LEU A 1038 30.70 -20.74 8.93
N LEU A 1039 31.59 -19.78 9.19
CA LEU A 1039 32.67 -19.41 8.28
C LEU A 1039 33.89 -20.33 8.48
N PRO A 1040 34.73 -20.58 7.44
CA PRO A 1040 35.94 -21.41 7.57
C PRO A 1040 37.02 -20.92 8.55
N ASP A 1041 36.90 -19.69 9.06
CA ASP A 1041 37.76 -19.16 10.13
C ASP A 1041 37.18 -19.38 11.55
N GLY A 1042 36.05 -20.09 11.66
CA GLY A 1042 35.36 -20.44 12.89
C GLY A 1042 34.32 -19.41 13.36
N ARG A 1043 34.20 -18.25 12.70
CA ARG A 1043 33.24 -17.20 13.09
C ARG A 1043 31.83 -17.55 12.61
N LEU A 1044 30.83 -17.10 13.38
CA LEU A 1044 29.44 -17.20 12.94
C LEU A 1044 29.03 -15.99 12.09
N ALA A 1045 28.09 -16.19 11.17
CA ALA A 1045 27.51 -15.15 10.34
C ALA A 1045 26.01 -15.41 10.13
N ALA A 1046 25.18 -14.38 10.28
CA ALA A 1046 23.74 -14.43 10.06
C ALA A 1046 23.36 -13.58 8.83
N VAL A 1047 22.71 -14.19 7.84
CA VAL A 1047 22.11 -13.47 6.69
C VAL A 1047 20.60 -13.42 6.88
N TYR A 1048 19.99 -12.23 6.78
CA TYR A 1048 18.57 -12.02 7.08
C TYR A 1048 18.01 -10.81 6.32
N TYR A 1049 16.68 -10.69 6.37
CA TYR A 1049 15.92 -9.54 5.87
C TYR A 1049 15.62 -8.55 7.00
N ASP A 1050 15.82 -7.26 6.71
CA ASP A 1050 15.43 -6.15 7.57
C ASP A 1050 14.34 -5.34 6.86
N ARG A 1051 13.09 -5.48 7.33
CA ARG A 1051 11.91 -4.87 6.71
C ARG A 1051 11.83 -3.36 6.96
N ASN A 1052 12.45 -2.87 8.02
CA ASN A 1052 12.52 -1.44 8.30
C ASN A 1052 13.56 -0.76 7.38
N LYS A 1053 14.67 -1.44 7.06
CA LYS A 1053 15.66 -1.02 6.06
C LYS A 1053 15.25 -1.37 4.62
N ARG A 1054 14.28 -2.29 4.44
CA ARG A 1054 13.88 -2.93 3.17
C ARG A 1054 15.07 -3.58 2.43
N ALA A 1055 15.92 -4.25 3.21
CA ALA A 1055 17.26 -4.61 2.82
C ALA A 1055 17.65 -6.05 3.21
N LEU A 1056 18.51 -6.64 2.39
CA LEU A 1056 19.26 -7.85 2.71
C LEU A 1056 20.47 -7.47 3.55
N VAL A 1057 20.63 -8.08 4.72
CA VAL A 1057 21.69 -7.75 5.69
C VAL A 1057 22.47 -9.00 6.09
N LEU A 1058 23.78 -8.83 6.24
CA LEU A 1058 24.72 -9.79 6.81
C LEU A 1058 25.23 -9.24 8.15
N ALA A 1059 25.03 -9.97 9.24
CA ALA A 1059 25.73 -9.73 10.50
C ALA A 1059 26.83 -10.78 10.68
N ALA A 1060 28.10 -10.38 10.58
CA ALA A 1060 29.24 -11.27 10.77
C ALA A 1060 29.87 -11.07 12.16
N GLU A 1061 30.23 -12.15 12.85
CA GLU A 1061 30.88 -12.08 14.16
C GLU A 1061 32.26 -11.42 14.04
N ASN A 1062 32.62 -10.57 15.01
CA ASN A 1062 33.85 -9.77 14.98
C ASN A 1062 35.12 -10.62 15.23
N ALA A 1063 35.01 -11.64 16.10
CA ALA A 1063 35.99 -12.70 16.30
C ALA A 1063 35.31 -13.93 16.91
N VAL A 1064 35.88 -15.13 16.72
CA VAL A 1064 35.26 -16.42 17.11
C VAL A 1064 34.86 -16.42 18.59
N GLY A 1065 33.59 -16.69 18.86
CA GLY A 1065 33.07 -16.84 20.23
C GLY A 1065 33.05 -15.53 21.03
N THR A 1066 32.93 -14.38 20.35
CA THR A 1066 32.78 -13.07 21.02
C THR A 1066 31.33 -12.63 21.15
N ASN A 1067 30.40 -13.27 20.43
CA ASN A 1067 28.97 -12.93 20.45
C ASN A 1067 28.68 -11.45 20.08
N ALA A 1068 29.65 -10.77 19.46
CA ALA A 1068 29.58 -9.39 19.00
C ALA A 1068 29.70 -9.36 17.48
N PHE A 1069 28.72 -8.76 16.80
CA PHE A 1069 28.60 -8.79 15.34
C PHE A 1069 28.78 -7.39 14.72
N THR A 1070 29.05 -7.35 13.41
CA THR A 1070 29.01 -6.13 12.58
C THR A 1070 28.01 -6.35 11.43
N GLU A 1071 27.02 -5.46 11.29
CA GLU A 1071 26.11 -5.45 10.15
C GLU A 1071 26.80 -4.95 8.87
N THR A 1072 26.43 -5.53 7.73
CA THR A 1072 26.74 -5.08 6.38
C THR A 1072 25.47 -5.25 5.53
N VAL A 1073 24.96 -4.16 4.96
CA VAL A 1073 23.88 -4.25 3.95
C VAL A 1073 24.47 -4.87 2.68
N LEU A 1074 23.87 -5.95 2.22
CA LEU A 1074 24.25 -6.63 0.98
C LEU A 1074 23.51 -6.06 -0.23
N ASP A 1075 22.22 -5.76 -0.09
CA ASP A 1075 21.41 -5.14 -1.13
C ASP A 1075 20.26 -4.32 -0.51
N ALA A 1076 20.01 -3.14 -1.07
CA ALA A 1076 18.93 -2.22 -0.72
C ALA A 1076 18.73 -1.22 -1.88
N VAL A 1077 17.47 -0.93 -2.23
CA VAL A 1077 17.14 0.06 -3.27
C VAL A 1077 15.87 0.83 -2.91
N THR A 1078 15.73 2.06 -3.39
CA THR A 1078 14.60 2.93 -3.06
C THR A 1078 14.10 3.66 -4.32
N PRO A 1079 12.80 3.54 -4.67
CA PRO A 1079 11.82 2.60 -4.12
C PRO A 1079 12.19 1.14 -4.46
N GLY A 1080 11.89 0.23 -3.54
CA GLY A 1080 12.15 -1.20 -3.66
C GLY A 1080 11.89 -1.91 -2.34
N ASP A 1081 11.96 -3.25 -2.36
CA ASP A 1081 11.98 -4.06 -1.13
C ASP A 1081 12.73 -5.37 -1.39
N ARG A 1082 13.88 -5.56 -0.73
CA ARG A 1082 14.86 -6.59 -1.09
C ARG A 1082 15.35 -7.39 0.11
N GLY A 1083 15.48 -8.70 -0.08
CA GLY A 1083 16.04 -9.63 0.90
C GLY A 1083 15.05 -10.66 1.43
N MET A 1084 13.77 -10.55 1.08
CA MET A 1084 12.73 -11.50 1.52
C MET A 1084 13.04 -12.94 1.03
N TRP A 1085 12.67 -13.94 1.83
CA TRP A 1085 13.03 -15.36 1.62
C TRP A 1085 14.52 -15.58 1.31
N ALA A 1086 15.38 -14.86 2.04
CA ALA A 1086 16.83 -15.07 2.00
C ALA A 1086 17.17 -16.54 2.27
N SER A 1087 18.09 -17.05 1.46
CA SER A 1087 18.72 -18.35 1.62
C SER A 1087 20.21 -18.19 1.40
N ALA A 1088 21.05 -18.72 2.30
CA ALA A 1088 22.49 -18.51 2.25
C ALA A 1088 23.30 -19.77 2.51
N VAL A 1089 24.44 -19.89 1.84
CA VAL A 1089 25.39 -21.01 1.97
C VAL A 1089 26.82 -20.49 1.86
N VAL A 1090 27.75 -21.10 2.58
CA VAL A 1090 29.18 -20.77 2.54
C VAL A 1090 29.93 -21.84 1.76
N ASP A 1091 30.78 -21.44 0.81
CA ASP A 1091 31.65 -22.38 0.09
C ASP A 1091 32.98 -22.65 0.82
N GLY A 1092 33.75 -23.60 0.30
CA GLY A 1092 35.08 -23.95 0.82
C GLY A 1092 36.15 -22.85 0.69
N SER A 1093 35.84 -21.70 0.08
CA SER A 1093 36.70 -20.51 0.07
C SER A 1093 36.34 -19.49 1.16
N GLY A 1094 35.19 -19.65 1.82
CA GLY A 1094 34.62 -18.65 2.74
C GLY A 1094 33.79 -17.57 2.03
N THR A 1095 33.40 -17.79 0.77
CA THR A 1095 32.45 -16.94 0.07
C THR A 1095 31.04 -17.30 0.52
N ILE A 1096 30.29 -16.32 1.01
CA ILE A 1096 28.87 -16.45 1.28
C ILE A 1096 28.13 -16.22 -0.03
N HIS A 1097 27.34 -17.20 -0.46
CA HIS A 1097 26.42 -17.09 -1.58
C HIS A 1097 25.01 -16.90 -1.04
N VAL A 1098 24.25 -15.93 -1.58
CA VAL A 1098 22.89 -15.62 -1.11
C VAL A 1098 21.91 -15.56 -2.28
N ALA A 1099 20.80 -16.27 -2.16
CA ALA A 1099 19.59 -16.14 -2.97
C ALA A 1099 18.51 -15.40 -2.16
N TYR A 1100 17.73 -14.52 -2.80
CA TYR A 1100 16.73 -13.70 -2.12
C TYR A 1100 15.77 -13.04 -3.13
N GLN A 1101 14.60 -12.58 -2.68
CA GLN A 1101 13.63 -11.90 -3.54
C GLN A 1101 13.76 -10.37 -3.50
N ASP A 1102 13.49 -9.72 -4.64
CA ASP A 1102 13.03 -8.33 -4.76
C ASP A 1102 11.50 -8.34 -4.90
N ALA A 1103 10.80 -8.11 -3.80
CA ALA A 1103 9.35 -8.34 -3.69
C ALA A 1103 8.49 -7.22 -4.32
N LEU A 1104 9.10 -6.07 -4.64
CA LEU A 1104 8.48 -5.04 -5.49
C LEU A 1104 8.97 -5.13 -6.94
N GLY A 1105 9.98 -5.95 -7.21
CA GLY A 1105 10.46 -6.26 -8.56
C GLY A 1105 9.84 -7.52 -9.17
N ASP A 1106 9.20 -8.38 -8.38
CA ASP A 1106 8.83 -9.77 -8.72
C ASP A 1106 10.04 -10.60 -9.20
N GLN A 1107 11.21 -10.49 -8.54
CA GLN A 1107 12.46 -11.10 -9.04
C GLN A 1107 13.19 -11.96 -8.01
N LEU A 1108 13.71 -13.10 -8.45
CA LEU A 1108 14.72 -13.86 -7.71
C LEU A 1108 16.09 -13.27 -8.04
N LEU A 1109 16.76 -12.75 -7.01
CA LEU A 1109 18.08 -12.18 -7.07
C LEU A 1109 19.13 -13.11 -6.42
N TYR A 1110 20.37 -12.88 -6.81
CA TYR A 1110 21.54 -13.56 -6.28
C TYR A 1110 22.68 -12.58 -6.04
N THR A 1111 23.40 -12.73 -4.92
CA THR A 1111 24.65 -12.01 -4.67
C THR A 1111 25.67 -12.86 -3.91
N GLN A 1112 26.89 -12.37 -3.81
CA GLN A 1112 28.01 -12.97 -3.08
C GLN A 1112 28.62 -11.97 -2.12
N TRP A 1113 29.18 -12.46 -1.01
CA TRP A 1113 30.02 -11.69 -0.12
C TRP A 1113 31.29 -12.47 0.23
N SER A 1114 32.45 -11.83 0.09
CA SER A 1114 33.77 -12.37 0.46
C SER A 1114 34.66 -11.25 1.01
N GLY A 1115 34.17 -10.56 2.05
CA GLY A 1115 34.75 -9.31 2.57
C GLY A 1115 34.28 -8.04 1.84
N SER A 1116 33.71 -8.19 0.64
CA SER A 1116 32.96 -7.17 -0.09
C SER A 1116 31.79 -7.82 -0.82
N VAL A 1117 30.69 -7.09 -1.01
CA VAL A 1117 29.51 -7.58 -1.75
C VAL A 1117 29.65 -7.37 -3.26
N THR A 1118 29.12 -8.29 -4.05
CA THR A 1118 29.02 -8.18 -5.52
C THR A 1118 27.77 -7.40 -5.97
N THR A 1119 27.76 -6.89 -7.20
CA THR A 1119 26.53 -6.42 -7.83
C THR A 1119 25.52 -7.58 -7.91
N PRO A 1120 24.25 -7.39 -7.48
CA PRO A 1120 23.21 -8.40 -7.61
C PRO A 1120 22.97 -8.85 -9.06
N GLU A 1121 22.71 -10.14 -9.25
CA GLU A 1121 22.31 -10.76 -10.50
C GLU A 1121 20.83 -11.14 -10.46
N VAL A 1122 20.12 -10.96 -11.57
CA VAL A 1122 18.75 -11.50 -11.74
C VAL A 1122 18.85 -12.96 -12.19
N VAL A 1123 18.24 -13.86 -11.41
CA VAL A 1123 18.18 -15.30 -11.68
C VAL A 1123 16.89 -15.64 -12.44
N ASP A 1124 15.76 -15.13 -11.93
CA ASP A 1124 14.46 -15.14 -12.58
C ASP A 1124 13.81 -13.76 -12.44
N ASP A 1125 13.18 -13.29 -13.51
CA ASP A 1125 12.69 -11.93 -13.71
C ASP A 1125 11.16 -11.81 -13.58
N GLY A 1126 10.50 -12.88 -13.13
CA GLY A 1126 9.05 -12.96 -12.95
C GLY A 1126 8.24 -12.95 -14.26
N GLN A 1127 8.89 -12.76 -15.41
CA GLN A 1127 8.23 -12.61 -16.70
C GLN A 1127 7.79 -13.96 -17.28
N ARG A 1128 6.54 -14.04 -17.74
CA ARG A 1128 5.97 -15.20 -18.45
C ARG A 1128 5.13 -14.71 -19.64
N PRO A 1129 5.17 -15.35 -20.83
CA PRO A 1129 4.52 -14.82 -22.02
C PRO A 1129 2.99 -14.71 -21.89
N GLY A 1130 2.47 -13.47 -21.87
CA GLY A 1130 1.03 -13.19 -21.82
C GLY A 1130 0.44 -13.07 -20.41
N ASP A 1131 1.26 -13.07 -19.36
CA ASP A 1131 0.83 -12.77 -17.99
C ASP A 1131 1.58 -11.53 -17.46
N ARG A 1132 1.33 -11.16 -16.20
CA ARG A 1132 2.12 -10.14 -15.49
C ARG A 1132 3.44 -10.70 -14.95
N THR A 1133 4.27 -9.83 -14.37
CA THR A 1133 5.29 -10.28 -13.42
C THR A 1133 4.64 -10.99 -12.23
N HIS A 1134 5.30 -12.02 -11.71
CA HIS A 1134 4.87 -12.71 -10.50
C HIS A 1134 6.07 -13.11 -9.64
N ASN A 1135 5.81 -13.23 -8.35
CA ASN A 1135 6.82 -13.52 -7.34
C ASN A 1135 7.50 -14.87 -7.57
N VAL A 1136 8.73 -14.80 -8.09
CA VAL A 1136 9.68 -15.89 -8.20
C VAL A 1136 10.74 -15.78 -7.12
N GLY A 1137 11.24 -16.90 -6.59
CA GLY A 1137 12.29 -16.90 -5.57
C GLY A 1137 11.80 -16.90 -4.13
N ALA A 1138 10.49 -16.96 -3.92
CA ALA A 1138 9.94 -17.22 -2.60
C ALA A 1138 10.28 -18.67 -2.15
N ALA A 1139 10.46 -18.85 -0.84
CA ALA A 1139 11.05 -20.04 -0.22
C ALA A 1139 12.29 -20.59 -0.97
N SER A 1140 13.23 -19.72 -1.38
CA SER A 1140 14.44 -20.18 -2.07
C SER A 1140 15.33 -21.05 -1.17
N ALA A 1141 16.03 -22.02 -1.77
CA ALA A 1141 17.02 -22.87 -1.12
C ALA A 1141 18.31 -22.92 -1.98
N ILE A 1142 19.37 -22.26 -1.52
CA ILE A 1142 20.67 -22.24 -2.21
C ILE A 1142 21.62 -23.33 -1.69
N TYR A 1143 22.32 -24.00 -2.61
CA TYR A 1143 23.37 -24.96 -2.31
C TYR A 1143 24.52 -24.85 -3.33
N VAL A 1144 25.67 -25.46 -3.03
CA VAL A 1144 26.88 -25.37 -3.87
C VAL A 1144 27.23 -26.74 -4.43
N VAL A 1145 27.36 -26.83 -5.75
CA VAL A 1145 27.80 -28.04 -6.46
C VAL A 1145 29.08 -27.73 -7.22
N ASN A 1146 30.18 -28.39 -6.87
CA ASN A 1146 31.52 -28.18 -7.46
C ASN A 1146 32.00 -26.71 -7.46
N GLY A 1147 31.59 -25.91 -6.46
CA GLY A 1147 31.93 -24.48 -6.37
C GLY A 1147 31.04 -23.55 -7.20
N ALA A 1148 29.98 -24.07 -7.84
CA ALA A 1148 28.95 -23.27 -8.49
C ALA A 1148 27.65 -23.25 -7.66
N PRO A 1149 26.94 -22.11 -7.55
CA PRO A 1149 25.66 -22.04 -6.88
C PRO A 1149 24.56 -22.71 -7.71
N VAL A 1150 23.67 -23.40 -7.01
CA VAL A 1150 22.38 -23.88 -7.52
C VAL A 1150 21.29 -23.42 -6.55
N ILE A 1151 20.19 -22.90 -7.07
CA ILE A 1151 19.08 -22.38 -6.28
C ILE A 1151 17.83 -23.17 -6.66
N ALA A 1152 17.22 -23.86 -5.70
CA ALA A 1152 15.84 -24.34 -5.81
C ALA A 1152 14.88 -23.21 -5.39
N TYR A 1153 13.80 -22.99 -6.12
CA TYR A 1153 12.84 -21.93 -5.83
C TYR A 1153 11.44 -22.20 -6.42
N GLN A 1154 10.43 -21.52 -5.87
CA GLN A 1154 9.05 -21.58 -6.34
C GLN A 1154 8.72 -20.47 -7.35
N ASP A 1155 7.85 -20.79 -8.30
CA ASP A 1155 7.22 -19.88 -9.27
C ASP A 1155 5.78 -19.58 -8.82
N GLY A 1156 5.53 -18.35 -8.36
CA GLY A 1156 4.25 -17.93 -7.76
C GLY A 1156 3.05 -17.85 -8.71
N LEU A 1157 3.26 -17.99 -10.03
CA LEU A 1157 2.16 -18.09 -11.01
C LEU A 1157 1.38 -19.40 -10.87
N LYS A 1158 2.06 -20.46 -10.41
CA LYS A 1158 1.55 -21.84 -10.44
C LYS A 1158 1.87 -22.69 -9.22
N ALA A 1159 2.83 -22.29 -8.39
CA ALA A 1159 3.54 -23.18 -7.48
C ALA A 1159 4.38 -24.27 -8.22
N ASP A 1160 4.95 -23.96 -9.41
CA ASP A 1160 5.94 -24.83 -10.08
C ASP A 1160 7.31 -24.70 -9.35
N VAL A 1161 8.09 -25.78 -9.24
CA VAL A 1161 9.45 -25.77 -8.63
C VAL A 1161 10.54 -25.82 -9.69
N TYR A 1162 11.47 -24.87 -9.60
CA TYR A 1162 12.59 -24.72 -10.53
C TYR A 1162 13.95 -24.87 -9.83
N LEU A 1163 14.91 -25.45 -10.54
CA LEU A 1163 16.33 -25.33 -10.27
C LEU A 1163 16.96 -24.29 -11.21
N ALA A 1164 17.47 -23.20 -10.65
CA ALA A 1164 18.37 -22.29 -11.34
C ALA A 1164 19.82 -22.72 -11.08
N SER A 1165 20.56 -22.98 -12.15
CA SER A 1165 21.97 -23.39 -12.11
C SER A 1165 22.86 -22.38 -12.83
N LYS A 1166 23.98 -21.98 -12.22
CA LYS A 1166 24.88 -20.98 -12.79
C LYS A 1166 25.98 -21.60 -13.63
N SER A 1167 26.15 -21.09 -14.85
CA SER A 1167 27.26 -21.44 -15.74
C SER A 1167 27.90 -20.16 -16.30
N GLY A 1168 29.09 -19.84 -15.79
CA GLY A 1168 29.73 -18.55 -16.05
C GLY A 1168 28.89 -17.39 -15.52
N ALA A 1169 28.43 -16.52 -16.43
CA ALA A 1169 27.57 -15.37 -16.13
C ALA A 1169 26.08 -15.61 -16.48
N THR A 1170 25.69 -16.86 -16.78
CA THR A 1170 24.33 -17.20 -17.22
C THR A 1170 23.66 -18.16 -16.24
N TRP A 1171 22.42 -17.88 -15.89
CA TRP A 1171 21.54 -18.76 -15.12
C TRP A 1171 20.68 -19.62 -16.05
N THR A 1172 20.63 -20.93 -15.79
CA THR A 1172 19.78 -21.88 -16.51
C THR A 1172 18.68 -22.39 -15.58
N LYS A 1173 17.42 -22.04 -15.90
CA LYS A 1173 16.21 -22.40 -15.14
C LYS A 1173 15.61 -23.68 -15.70
N ASN A 1174 15.52 -24.74 -14.91
CA ASN A 1174 14.88 -26.01 -15.29
C ASN A 1174 13.77 -26.36 -14.28
N PRO A 1175 12.52 -26.64 -14.70
CA PRO A 1175 11.50 -27.13 -13.78
C PRO A 1175 11.83 -28.57 -13.35
N ILE A 1176 11.71 -28.86 -12.05
CA ILE A 1176 11.82 -30.21 -11.47
C ILE A 1176 10.47 -30.73 -10.91
N ALA A 1177 9.54 -29.81 -10.63
CA ALA A 1177 8.14 -30.09 -10.41
C ALA A 1177 7.31 -29.07 -11.19
N ALA A 1178 6.38 -29.56 -12.01
CA ALA A 1178 5.46 -28.75 -12.81
C ALA A 1178 4.21 -29.60 -13.10
N THR A 1179 3.43 -29.82 -12.05
CA THR A 1179 2.35 -30.83 -11.99
C THR A 1179 0.99 -30.16 -11.78
N PRO A 1180 -0.13 -30.91 -11.73
CA PRO A 1180 -1.42 -30.38 -11.27
C PRO A 1180 -1.50 -30.17 -9.75
N LEU A 1181 -0.47 -30.56 -9.00
CA LEU A 1181 -0.33 -30.28 -7.58
C LEU A 1181 0.30 -28.90 -7.39
N LEU A 1182 0.02 -28.26 -6.25
CA LEU A 1182 0.78 -27.08 -5.86
C LEU A 1182 2.08 -27.55 -5.21
N ASP A 1183 3.19 -27.48 -5.95
CA ASP A 1183 4.52 -27.88 -5.50
C ASP A 1183 5.26 -26.70 -4.80
N GLY A 1184 6.39 -26.95 -4.15
CA GLY A 1184 7.32 -25.88 -3.75
C GLY A 1184 7.04 -25.09 -2.46
N PHE A 1185 6.06 -25.46 -1.64
CA PHE A 1185 5.94 -24.84 -0.31
C PHE A 1185 7.12 -25.24 0.57
N SER A 1186 7.80 -24.27 1.20
CA SER A 1186 8.98 -24.52 2.06
C SER A 1186 10.03 -25.44 1.41
N ILE A 1187 10.82 -24.91 0.47
CA ILE A 1187 11.88 -25.68 -0.19
C ILE A 1187 13.13 -25.71 0.69
N ALA A 1188 13.80 -26.86 0.77
CA ALA A 1188 15.09 -27.00 1.41
C ALA A 1188 16.04 -27.85 0.53
N ALA A 1189 17.35 -27.62 0.63
CA ALA A 1189 18.35 -28.37 -0.14
C ALA A 1189 19.64 -28.59 0.64
N THR A 1190 20.32 -29.72 0.39
CA THR A 1190 21.63 -30.03 0.99
C THR A 1190 22.50 -30.84 0.02
N THR A 1191 23.80 -30.91 0.30
CA THR A 1191 24.79 -31.75 -0.42
C THR A 1191 25.55 -32.70 0.51
N GLY A 1192 25.15 -32.80 1.79
CA GLY A 1192 25.91 -33.48 2.85
C GLY A 1192 26.26 -34.95 2.57
N HIS A 1193 25.35 -35.69 1.94
CA HIS A 1193 25.52 -37.12 1.63
C HIS A 1193 26.12 -37.34 0.21
N GLY A 1194 27.16 -36.57 -0.13
CA GLY A 1194 27.95 -36.69 -1.38
C GLY A 1194 27.20 -36.44 -2.70
N SER A 1195 25.92 -36.09 -2.65
CA SER A 1195 25.03 -35.79 -3.78
C SER A 1195 24.03 -34.70 -3.35
N PRO A 1196 23.47 -33.91 -4.28
CA PRO A 1196 22.42 -32.98 -3.95
C PRO A 1196 21.12 -33.71 -3.58
N TYR A 1197 20.47 -33.24 -2.52
CA TYR A 1197 19.10 -33.59 -2.14
C TYR A 1197 18.30 -32.28 -2.10
N VAL A 1198 17.12 -32.27 -2.70
CA VAL A 1198 16.18 -31.15 -2.68
C VAL A 1198 14.83 -31.68 -2.22
N ALA A 1199 14.21 -31.00 -1.26
CA ALA A 1199 12.92 -31.36 -0.68
C ALA A 1199 11.97 -30.16 -0.64
N TRP A 1200 10.66 -30.42 -0.76
CA TRP A 1200 9.61 -29.40 -0.65
C TRP A 1200 8.29 -30.02 -0.17
N GLY A 1201 7.41 -29.18 0.38
CA GLY A 1201 6.00 -29.51 0.57
C GLY A 1201 5.22 -29.39 -0.74
N ALA A 1202 4.46 -30.43 -1.08
CA ALA A 1202 3.49 -30.42 -2.16
C ALA A 1202 2.07 -30.59 -1.59
N LEU A 1203 1.12 -29.79 -2.07
CA LEU A 1203 -0.30 -29.87 -1.71
C LEU A 1203 -1.12 -30.46 -2.86
N ASP A 1204 -1.82 -31.55 -2.58
CA ASP A 1204 -2.91 -32.08 -3.41
C ASP A 1204 -4.25 -31.77 -2.73
N PRO A 1205 -5.07 -30.84 -3.27
CA PRO A 1205 -6.35 -30.46 -2.66
C PRO A 1205 -7.39 -31.60 -2.67
N SER A 1206 -7.15 -32.67 -3.43
CA SER A 1206 -7.99 -33.87 -3.54
C SER A 1206 -7.54 -35.04 -2.66
N ALA A 1207 -6.33 -35.00 -2.10
CA ALA A 1207 -5.75 -36.07 -1.29
C ALA A 1207 -6.22 -36.07 0.18
N THR A 1208 -5.77 -37.07 0.94
CA THR A 1208 -5.90 -37.14 2.41
C THR A 1208 -4.73 -37.98 2.96
N PRO A 1209 -3.76 -37.40 3.70
CA PRO A 1209 -3.60 -35.96 3.97
C PRO A 1209 -3.39 -35.13 2.69
N LEU A 1210 -3.53 -33.80 2.80
CA LEU A 1210 -3.45 -32.88 1.66
C LEU A 1210 -1.99 -32.54 1.33
N GLY A 1211 -1.16 -32.34 2.36
CA GLY A 1211 0.25 -32.01 2.22
C GLY A 1211 1.17 -33.22 2.39
N SER A 1212 2.20 -33.29 1.57
CA SER A 1212 3.25 -34.30 1.63
C SER A 1212 4.64 -33.71 1.38
N VAL A 1213 5.68 -34.34 1.92
CA VAL A 1213 7.08 -34.01 1.60
C VAL A 1213 7.50 -34.78 0.36
N VAL A 1214 7.92 -34.05 -0.69
CA VAL A 1214 8.55 -34.61 -1.89
C VAL A 1214 10.06 -34.42 -1.79
N VAL A 1215 10.83 -35.42 -2.23
CA VAL A 1215 12.30 -35.39 -2.23
C VAL A 1215 12.84 -35.86 -3.59
N GLN A 1216 13.81 -35.14 -4.14
CA GLN A 1216 14.56 -35.53 -5.34
C GLN A 1216 16.08 -35.41 -5.13
N THR A 1217 16.84 -36.20 -5.89
CA THR A 1217 18.30 -36.11 -6.03
C THR A 1217 18.63 -35.73 -7.48
N PRO A 1218 18.76 -34.42 -7.81
CA PRO A 1218 18.86 -33.94 -9.20
C PRO A 1218 20.25 -34.07 -9.85
#